data_AF-A0A838GCG9-F1
#
_entry.id   AF-A0A838GCG9-F1
#
_cell.length_a   1.000
_cell.length_b   1.000
_cell.length_c   1.000
_cell.angle_alpha   90.00
_cell.angle_beta   90.00
_cell.angle_gamma   90.00
#
_symmetry.space_group_name_H-M   'P 1'
#
loop_
_entity.id
_entity.type
_entity.pdbx_description
1 polymer ?
#
loop_
_entity_poly.entity_id
_entity_poly.type
_entity_poly.pdbx_seq_one_letter_code
_entity_poly.pdbx_strand_id
1 'polypeptide(L)'
;MKYRDVVQFEPISTVIQLRDAGAESAARRLVETYVISERMANQIAGVVIPQLRFDVPRDNKGVLIVGNYGTGKSHLMSVLSAVAEYPDLAADLSNDTVREAAASIAGRFKVLRIEIGAVSSSLRDIVVRELEEALREWGTPYTFPPANELTNNKDALAGAVAALRERYPDHGLMLVVDELLDFLRARHEQELILDLGFLRELGEVAALAPFRFIGGLQETLFDSPRFNFVAEQLRRVRDRFEQVIIGRQDIAYVVANRILRKNDEQKARIIEHLRPYTPLYDRMAERMDEYAQLFPIHPAYVDTFQHVVVTEKREVLRTFSQAVAGLLDRDVPSDQTGLISFDHYWDVLRDNPSMKTYPEVAEVLEKGHVLDQRVSQGYTRRALTPIALRIVHALGVHRLTTGDITTPIGLTPEELRDGLCLYVPTPEASAEFLLGQVRVALREIVKTVSGQYISHNDGNDQYYLDLKKDVDFDARIDERGESLDRNDLNRYFFDSLREILDLDTSTYVSGHKIWFSELPWLEHKVTRPGYLFFGAPDERSTAQPPRDFYVYLLPPGHDRAWRDEERADEVIFTLGGLDDAFDAILRRYAGARALENESASHRTVYGDKAARQRTCLVQWVNTHLVEHLEVGYQGVWKRASAVLPRAASSASATIEDFIRVVAGTLLAPHFADHYAGYPRFTRLAQPMTEAARPGNATEAIAQIAGRPATHLGTAVLDGLQLLGENTTVDPGGSPYALALLRRLGEKSDNQVVNRGEIIEIVAGGVDRPVEKDLSHKLEPEWIAVTLVALVHHGDITLTLNGKETLDAGSVDRAATMNVETIANFQHYGRPRQLPMHTWVSIFERLGLQSALVKDETKRDQAVRELVARVQHELSRVVSLQGIMGRGLQLWNEPVFTDNFQMRAEGGAVVGIVSDGELLL
;
A
#
# COMPACT_ATOMS: atom_id res chain seq x y z
N MET A 1 36.40 -46.32 -0.82
CA MET A 1 35.62 -46.94 0.27
C MET A 1 34.18 -46.99 -0.21
N LYS A 2 33.55 -48.16 -0.22
CA LYS A 2 32.13 -48.27 -0.60
C LYS A 2 31.23 -48.07 0.60
N TYR A 3 29.97 -47.69 0.37
CA TYR A 3 28.99 -47.57 1.46
C TYR A 3 28.81 -48.87 2.24
N ARG A 4 28.87 -50.05 1.58
CA ARG A 4 28.83 -51.35 2.26
C ARG A 4 30.00 -51.64 3.20
N ASP A 5 31.13 -50.95 3.05
CA ASP A 5 32.30 -51.16 3.90
C ASP A 5 32.13 -50.48 5.27
N VAL A 6 31.21 -49.52 5.37
CA VAL A 6 31.00 -48.67 6.56
C VAL A 6 29.60 -48.78 7.18
N VAL A 7 28.73 -49.61 6.62
CA VAL A 7 27.37 -49.84 7.14
C VAL A 7 27.05 -51.33 7.09
N GLN A 8 26.63 -51.89 8.23
CA GLN A 8 25.96 -53.19 8.28
C GLN A 8 24.46 -52.96 8.06
N PHE A 9 23.99 -53.29 6.86
CA PHE A 9 22.62 -53.01 6.43
C PHE A 9 21.68 -54.19 6.70
N GLU A 10 20.64 -53.96 7.50
CA GLU A 10 19.52 -54.89 7.66
C GLU A 10 18.23 -54.26 7.07
N PRO A 11 17.67 -54.83 5.99
CA PRO A 11 16.49 -54.27 5.34
C PRO A 11 15.22 -54.46 6.19
N ILE A 12 14.33 -53.46 6.16
CA ILE A 12 12.99 -53.58 6.74
C ILE A 12 12.04 -53.91 5.59
N SER A 13 11.61 -55.17 5.49
CA SER A 13 10.87 -55.70 4.33
C SER A 13 9.38 -55.95 4.58
N THR A 14 8.87 -55.88 5.81
CA THR A 14 7.49 -56.27 6.13
C THR A 14 6.78 -55.30 7.07
N VAL A 15 5.52 -54.99 6.74
CA VAL A 15 4.57 -54.29 7.59
C VAL A 15 4.25 -55.21 8.77
N ILE A 16 4.45 -54.73 9.99
CA ILE A 16 4.15 -55.50 11.21
C ILE A 16 2.64 -55.41 11.45
N GLN A 17 1.93 -56.55 11.42
CA GLN A 17 0.52 -56.62 11.78
C GLN A 17 0.38 -56.94 13.27
N LEU A 18 -0.50 -56.22 13.98
CA LEU A 18 -0.65 -56.39 15.43
C LEU A 18 -1.14 -57.81 15.77
N ARG A 19 -1.93 -58.41 14.86
CA ARG A 19 -2.44 -59.78 15.00
C ARG A 19 -1.36 -60.86 14.93
N ASP A 20 -0.22 -60.60 14.28
CA ASP A 20 0.87 -61.57 14.17
C ASP A 20 1.47 -61.93 15.54
N ALA A 21 1.39 -61.02 16.52
CA ALA A 21 1.82 -61.26 17.90
C ALA A 21 0.94 -62.27 18.66
N GLY A 22 -0.18 -62.72 18.08
CA GLY A 22 -1.00 -63.79 18.64
C GLY A 22 -0.34 -65.17 18.55
N ALA A 23 0.60 -65.37 17.61
CA ALA A 23 1.36 -66.61 17.50
C ALA A 23 2.72 -66.49 18.22
N GLU A 24 2.98 -67.36 19.21
CA GLU A 24 4.18 -67.30 20.07
C GLU A 24 5.50 -67.18 19.29
N SER A 25 5.66 -67.93 18.19
CA SER A 25 6.88 -67.89 17.37
C SER A 25 7.09 -66.56 16.61
N ALA A 26 6.00 -65.88 16.24
CA ALA A 26 6.05 -64.57 15.61
C ALA A 26 6.21 -63.47 16.67
N ALA A 27 5.55 -63.61 17.81
CA ALA A 27 5.71 -62.76 18.98
C ALA A 27 7.17 -62.70 19.46
N ARG A 28 7.85 -63.85 19.54
CA ARG A 28 9.29 -63.93 19.87
C ARG A 28 10.16 -63.11 18.92
N ARG A 29 9.96 -63.27 17.60
CA ARG A 29 10.70 -62.48 16.59
C ARG A 29 10.46 -60.98 16.74
N LEU A 30 9.22 -60.57 17.03
CA LEU A 30 8.90 -59.16 17.25
C LEU A 30 9.60 -58.61 18.49
N VAL A 31 9.72 -59.38 19.58
CA VAL A 31 10.44 -58.98 20.79
C VAL A 31 11.95 -58.88 20.54
N GLU A 32 12.56 -59.89 19.91
CA GLU A 32 14.01 -59.93 19.64
C GLU A 32 14.48 -58.81 18.69
N THR A 33 13.65 -58.44 17.72
CA THR A 33 13.98 -57.43 16.70
C THR A 33 13.62 -56.00 17.08
N TYR A 34 12.96 -55.79 18.23
CA TYR A 34 12.59 -54.46 18.70
C TYR A 34 13.75 -53.80 19.43
N VAL A 35 14.15 -52.64 18.94
CA VAL A 35 15.30 -51.90 19.47
C VAL A 35 14.78 -50.74 20.34
N ILE A 36 15.23 -50.69 21.60
CA ILE A 36 14.72 -49.76 22.62
C ILE A 36 15.79 -48.69 22.93
N SER A 37 15.47 -47.43 22.66
CA SER A 37 16.30 -46.28 23.08
C SER A 37 16.25 -46.09 24.61
N GLU A 38 17.22 -45.40 25.20
CA GLU A 38 17.20 -45.11 26.65
C GLU A 38 15.96 -44.31 27.08
N ARG A 39 15.54 -43.34 26.26
CA ARG A 39 14.35 -42.53 26.51
C ARG A 39 13.09 -43.39 26.52
N MET A 40 12.96 -44.27 25.53
CA MET A 40 11.84 -45.21 25.43
C MET A 40 11.89 -46.23 26.57
N ALA A 41 13.07 -46.72 26.97
CA ALA A 41 13.24 -47.61 28.11
C ALA A 41 12.71 -46.97 29.40
N ASN A 42 13.04 -45.69 29.65
CA ASN A 42 12.54 -44.94 30.79
C ASN A 42 11.02 -44.75 30.75
N GLN A 43 10.42 -44.50 29.58
CA GLN A 43 8.95 -44.41 29.44
C GLN A 43 8.27 -45.76 29.66
N ILE A 44 8.81 -46.84 29.09
CA ILE A 44 8.24 -48.19 29.26
C ILE A 44 8.33 -48.62 30.73
N ALA A 45 9.52 -48.56 31.33
CA ALA A 45 9.75 -49.01 32.70
C ALA A 45 9.10 -48.10 33.76
N GLY A 46 9.13 -46.77 33.53
CA GLY A 46 8.66 -45.78 34.50
C GLY A 46 7.19 -45.39 34.38
N VAL A 47 6.59 -45.51 33.19
CA VAL A 47 5.20 -45.08 32.92
C VAL A 47 4.33 -46.24 32.48
N VAL A 48 4.68 -46.96 31.40
CA VAL A 48 3.82 -48.00 30.82
C VAL A 48 3.62 -49.17 31.78
N ILE A 49 4.71 -49.86 32.13
CA ILE A 49 4.66 -51.07 32.96
C ILE A 49 3.95 -50.80 34.30
N PRO A 50 4.20 -49.69 35.02
CA PRO A 50 3.50 -49.40 36.26
C PRO A 50 1.99 -49.19 36.11
N GLN A 51 1.48 -48.73 34.96
CA GLN A 51 0.05 -48.63 34.70
C GLN A 51 -0.56 -49.99 34.29
N LEU A 52 0.24 -50.86 33.66
CA LEU A 52 -0.19 -52.21 33.29
C LEU A 52 -0.27 -53.14 34.51
N ARG A 53 0.52 -52.93 35.55
CA ARG A 53 0.47 -53.73 36.78
C ARG A 53 -0.90 -53.65 37.47
N PHE A 54 -1.35 -54.77 38.04
CA PHE A 54 -2.55 -54.85 38.88
C PHE A 54 -2.28 -55.51 40.25
N ASP A 55 -1.02 -55.79 40.55
CA ASP A 55 -0.55 -56.30 41.85
C ASP A 55 -0.34 -55.17 42.88
N VAL A 56 -0.17 -53.93 42.42
CA VAL A 56 -0.02 -52.74 43.26
C VAL A 56 -1.15 -51.74 42.99
N PRO A 57 -1.88 -51.25 44.01
CA PRO A 57 -2.90 -50.23 43.84
C PRO A 57 -2.30 -48.91 43.32
N ARG A 58 -2.78 -48.46 42.16
CA ARG A 58 -2.47 -47.17 41.52
C ARG A 58 -3.69 -46.69 40.73
N ASP A 59 -3.62 -45.48 40.19
CA ASP A 59 -4.67 -44.95 39.29
C ASP A 59 -4.92 -45.84 38.07
N ASN A 60 -3.93 -46.64 37.64
CA ASN A 60 -4.03 -47.67 36.60
C ASN A 60 -4.73 -47.18 35.34
N LYS A 61 -4.22 -46.09 34.77
CA LYS A 61 -4.77 -45.47 33.57
C LYS A 61 -4.54 -46.34 32.34
N GLY A 62 -5.37 -46.13 31.31
CA GLY A 62 -5.08 -46.69 29.98
C GLY A 62 -3.80 -46.08 29.39
N VAL A 63 -3.17 -46.76 28.43
CA VAL A 63 -1.95 -46.26 27.77
C VAL A 63 -2.25 -45.93 26.32
N LEU A 64 -1.86 -44.74 25.88
CA LEU A 64 -1.95 -44.32 24.49
C LEU A 64 -0.55 -44.15 23.92
N ILE A 65 -0.18 -44.99 22.95
CA ILE A 65 1.09 -44.90 22.24
C ILE A 65 0.89 -43.99 21.04
N VAL A 66 1.55 -42.84 21.07
CA VAL A 66 1.45 -41.79 20.05
C VAL A 66 2.68 -41.81 19.17
N GLY A 67 2.50 -41.95 17.87
CA GLY A 67 3.58 -41.88 16.90
C GLY A 67 3.09 -42.07 15.48
N ASN A 68 3.69 -41.31 14.55
CA ASN A 68 3.33 -41.34 13.13
C ASN A 68 3.49 -42.76 12.54
N TYR A 69 2.87 -42.99 11.38
CA TYR A 69 2.96 -44.28 10.70
C TYR A 69 4.43 -44.67 10.41
N GLY A 70 4.80 -45.92 10.66
CA GLY A 70 6.18 -46.40 10.43
C GLY A 70 7.22 -45.97 11.47
N THR A 71 6.81 -45.33 12.58
CA THR A 71 7.70 -44.98 13.71
C THR A 71 7.97 -46.14 14.68
N GLY A 72 7.32 -47.30 14.48
CA GLY A 72 7.42 -48.46 15.35
C GLY A 72 6.30 -48.61 16.39
N LYS A 73 5.24 -47.78 16.33
CA LYS A 73 4.06 -47.84 17.23
C LYS A 73 3.44 -49.24 17.36
N SER A 74 3.04 -49.85 16.25
CA SER A 74 2.42 -51.18 16.24
C SER A 74 3.41 -52.27 16.67
N HIS A 75 4.71 -52.08 16.42
CA HIS A 75 5.77 -52.95 16.92
C HIS A 75 5.87 -52.87 18.45
N LEU A 76 5.86 -51.66 19.02
CA LEU A 76 5.87 -51.48 20.48
C LEU A 76 4.63 -52.09 21.16
N MET A 77 3.43 -51.86 20.61
CA MET A 77 2.20 -52.47 21.13
C MET A 77 2.27 -53.99 21.06
N SER A 78 2.78 -54.53 19.94
CA SER A 78 3.00 -55.97 19.78
C SER A 78 3.96 -56.53 20.84
N VAL A 79 5.08 -55.86 21.09
CA VAL A 79 6.07 -56.27 22.10
C VAL A 79 5.48 -56.25 23.51
N LEU A 80 4.83 -55.15 23.90
CA LEU A 80 4.23 -55.03 25.24
C LEU A 80 3.15 -56.09 25.47
N SER A 81 2.30 -56.29 24.47
CA SER A 81 1.22 -57.27 24.53
C SER A 81 1.72 -58.71 24.51
N ALA A 82 2.76 -59.01 23.73
CA ALA A 82 3.40 -60.31 23.67
C ALA A 82 4.06 -60.69 25.00
N VAL A 83 4.81 -59.76 25.61
CA VAL A 83 5.44 -60.00 26.93
C VAL A 83 4.37 -60.17 28.01
N ALA A 84 3.29 -59.39 27.97
CA ALA A 84 2.18 -59.52 28.91
C ALA A 84 1.44 -60.87 28.80
N GLU A 85 1.44 -61.50 27.63
CA GLU A 85 0.78 -62.78 27.36
C GLU A 85 1.68 -63.99 27.59
N TYR A 86 2.94 -63.91 27.17
CA TYR A 86 3.90 -65.01 27.16
C TYR A 86 5.07 -64.73 28.13
N PRO A 87 5.18 -65.48 29.24
CA PRO A 87 6.15 -65.18 30.30
C PRO A 87 7.61 -65.28 29.85
N ASP A 88 7.92 -66.20 28.93
CA ASP A 88 9.31 -66.45 28.49
C ASP A 88 9.89 -65.33 27.62
N LEU A 89 9.03 -64.49 27.02
CA LEU A 89 9.46 -63.43 26.11
C LEU A 89 10.07 -62.23 26.83
N ALA A 90 9.84 -62.07 28.14
CA ALA A 90 10.47 -60.99 28.90
C ALA A 90 12.01 -61.09 28.86
N ALA A 91 12.56 -62.31 28.79
CA ALA A 91 13.99 -62.55 28.73
C ALA A 91 14.62 -62.17 27.37
N ASP A 92 13.83 -62.06 26.30
CA ASP A 92 14.31 -61.79 24.94
C ASP A 92 14.40 -60.28 24.61
N LEU A 93 13.96 -59.41 25.53
CA LEU A 93 14.03 -57.95 25.37
C LEU A 93 15.48 -57.47 25.25
N SER A 94 15.76 -56.50 24.37
CA SER A 94 17.13 -56.04 24.13
C SER A 94 17.71 -55.13 25.22
N ASN A 95 16.88 -54.54 26.08
CA ASN A 95 17.26 -53.53 27.08
C ASN A 95 17.04 -54.05 28.50
N ASP A 96 18.08 -54.03 29.34
CA ASP A 96 18.05 -54.63 30.67
C ASP A 96 17.08 -53.95 31.64
N THR A 97 16.96 -52.63 31.60
CA THR A 97 16.01 -51.88 32.44
C THR A 97 14.57 -52.26 32.14
N VAL A 98 14.23 -52.41 30.86
CA VAL A 98 12.89 -52.85 30.45
C VAL A 98 12.68 -54.33 30.78
N ARG A 99 13.70 -55.17 30.58
CA ARG A 99 13.69 -56.60 30.92
C ARG A 99 13.32 -56.82 32.39
N GLU A 100 13.99 -56.11 33.30
CA GLU A 100 13.74 -56.18 34.74
C GLU A 100 12.33 -55.70 35.09
N ALA A 101 11.89 -54.55 34.56
CA ALA A 101 10.56 -54.02 34.83
C ALA A 101 9.45 -54.95 34.30
N ALA A 102 9.65 -55.54 33.11
CA ALA A 102 8.66 -56.35 32.42
C ALA A 102 8.33 -57.65 33.16
N ALA A 103 9.23 -58.14 34.00
CA ALA A 103 8.98 -59.31 34.85
C ALA A 103 7.71 -59.19 35.71
N SER A 104 7.29 -57.97 36.05
CA SER A 104 6.07 -57.71 36.84
C SER A 104 4.76 -57.91 36.07
N ILE A 105 4.79 -57.92 34.74
CA ILE A 105 3.61 -58.11 33.88
C ILE A 105 3.70 -59.36 33.00
N ALA A 106 4.86 -60.00 32.95
CA ALA A 106 5.15 -61.13 32.07
C ALA A 106 4.18 -62.31 32.29
N GLY A 107 3.43 -62.69 31.25
CA GLY A 107 2.45 -63.78 31.32
C GLY A 107 1.27 -63.55 32.27
N ARG A 108 0.96 -62.30 32.63
CA ARG A 108 -0.12 -61.95 33.58
C ARG A 108 -1.44 -61.58 32.90
N PHE A 109 -1.55 -61.69 31.57
CA PHE A 109 -2.73 -61.26 30.83
C PHE A 109 -3.21 -62.26 29.79
N LYS A 110 -4.53 -62.29 29.59
CA LYS A 110 -5.14 -62.71 28.33
C LYS A 110 -5.32 -61.48 27.45
N VAL A 111 -4.81 -61.55 26.22
CA VAL A 111 -4.65 -60.36 25.38
C VAL A 111 -5.54 -60.45 24.15
N LEU A 112 -6.40 -59.45 23.98
CA LEU A 112 -7.18 -59.23 22.77
C LEU A 112 -6.55 -58.09 21.96
N ARG A 113 -6.22 -58.37 20.69
CA ARG A 113 -5.60 -57.42 19.75
C ARG A 113 -6.58 -57.12 18.63
N ILE A 114 -7.01 -55.87 18.51
CA ILE A 114 -7.96 -55.43 17.48
C ILE A 114 -7.34 -54.33 16.61
N GLU A 115 -7.68 -54.36 15.33
CA GLU A 115 -7.38 -53.31 14.36
C GLU A 115 -8.73 -52.77 13.86
N ILE A 116 -9.00 -51.48 14.09
CA ILE A 116 -10.30 -50.89 13.77
C ILE A 116 -10.23 -50.21 12.40
N GLY A 117 -10.85 -50.84 11.40
CA GLY A 117 -11.01 -50.24 10.07
C GLY A 117 -12.15 -49.22 9.98
N ALA A 118 -12.32 -48.62 8.81
CA ALA A 118 -13.43 -47.71 8.51
C ALA A 118 -14.76 -48.48 8.40
N VAL A 119 -15.48 -48.59 9.52
CA VAL A 119 -16.78 -49.24 9.62
C VAL A 119 -17.82 -48.29 10.22
N SER A 120 -19.10 -48.47 9.89
CA SER A 120 -20.19 -47.61 10.38
C SER A 120 -20.59 -47.88 11.83
N SER A 121 -20.22 -49.03 12.39
CA SER A 121 -20.56 -49.42 13.77
C SER A 121 -19.91 -48.53 14.84
N SER A 122 -20.53 -48.42 16.02
CA SER A 122 -19.94 -47.69 17.15
C SER A 122 -18.69 -48.36 17.71
N LEU A 123 -17.81 -47.59 18.35
CA LEU A 123 -16.60 -48.13 18.99
C LEU A 123 -16.97 -49.21 20.02
N ARG A 124 -18.05 -48.96 20.76
CA ARG A 124 -18.60 -49.90 21.74
C ARG A 124 -18.94 -51.23 21.10
N ASP A 125 -19.72 -51.23 20.02
CA ASP A 125 -20.21 -52.47 19.43
C ASP A 125 -19.07 -53.28 18.80
N ILE A 126 -18.07 -52.61 18.23
CA ILE A 126 -16.86 -53.25 17.72
C ILE A 126 -16.11 -53.94 18.87
N VAL A 127 -15.78 -53.19 19.92
CA VAL A 127 -14.99 -53.72 21.06
C VAL A 127 -15.74 -54.84 21.79
N VAL A 128 -17.04 -54.66 22.05
CA VAL A 128 -17.87 -55.67 22.73
C VAL A 128 -17.93 -56.96 21.92
N ARG A 129 -18.18 -56.88 20.60
CA ARG A 129 -18.25 -58.08 19.75
C ARG A 129 -16.94 -58.86 19.77
N GLU A 130 -15.81 -58.18 19.59
CA GLU A 130 -14.48 -58.83 19.61
C GLU A 130 -14.17 -59.40 21.01
N LEU A 131 -14.60 -58.73 22.09
CA LEU A 131 -14.48 -59.26 23.45
C LEU A 131 -15.33 -60.52 23.67
N GLU A 132 -16.58 -60.56 23.19
CA GLU A 132 -17.43 -61.75 23.30
C GLU A 132 -16.86 -62.95 22.55
N GLU A 133 -16.30 -62.72 21.36
CA GLU A 133 -15.63 -63.74 20.56
C GLU A 133 -14.38 -64.25 21.29
N ALA A 134 -13.51 -63.37 21.77
CA ALA A 134 -12.30 -63.74 22.50
C ALA A 134 -12.60 -64.49 23.81
N LEU A 135 -13.58 -64.01 24.58
CA LEU A 135 -14.02 -64.66 25.82
C LEU A 135 -14.60 -66.06 25.56
N ARG A 136 -15.29 -66.26 24.43
CA ARG A 136 -15.76 -67.59 24.00
C ARG A 136 -14.59 -68.51 23.64
N GLU A 137 -13.60 -68.01 22.92
CA GLU A 137 -12.37 -68.76 22.57
C GLU A 137 -11.54 -69.13 23.79
N TRP A 138 -11.44 -68.24 24.78
CA TRP A 138 -10.78 -68.51 26.07
C TRP A 138 -11.62 -69.39 27.01
N GLY A 139 -12.86 -69.71 26.60
CA GLY A 139 -13.76 -70.61 27.33
C GLY A 139 -14.35 -69.99 28.59
N THR A 140 -14.57 -68.68 28.60
CA THR A 140 -15.27 -67.90 29.62
C THR A 140 -16.34 -67.02 28.96
N PRO A 141 -17.32 -67.60 28.24
CA PRO A 141 -18.28 -66.84 27.45
C PRO A 141 -19.08 -65.87 28.33
N TYR A 142 -19.16 -64.62 27.88
CA TYR A 142 -19.92 -63.55 28.52
C TYR A 142 -20.73 -62.83 27.44
N THR A 143 -21.94 -62.40 27.76
CA THR A 143 -22.80 -61.64 26.83
C THR A 143 -23.03 -60.26 27.40
N PHE A 144 -22.63 -59.23 26.64
CA PHE A 144 -22.80 -57.85 27.05
C PHE A 144 -24.24 -57.40 26.74
N PRO A 145 -24.89 -56.67 27.66
CA PRO A 145 -26.22 -56.10 27.39
C PRO A 145 -26.17 -55.09 26.24
N PRO A 146 -27.28 -54.85 25.52
CA PRO A 146 -27.34 -53.83 24.48
C PRO A 146 -27.23 -52.42 25.07
N ALA A 147 -26.72 -51.46 24.28
CA ALA A 147 -26.36 -50.12 24.76
C ALA A 147 -27.54 -49.33 25.35
N ASN A 148 -28.77 -49.57 24.89
CA ASN A 148 -29.99 -48.91 25.35
C ASN A 148 -30.49 -49.42 26.72
N GLU A 149 -29.96 -50.54 27.21
CA GLU A 149 -30.32 -51.14 28.50
C GLU A 149 -29.27 -50.84 29.59
N LEU A 150 -28.17 -50.16 29.25
CA LEU A 150 -27.07 -49.86 30.15
C LEU A 150 -27.06 -48.40 30.57
N THR A 151 -26.89 -48.18 31.89
CA THR A 151 -26.60 -46.85 32.44
C THR A 151 -25.13 -46.46 32.23
N ASN A 152 -24.22 -47.44 32.24
CA ASN A 152 -22.78 -47.29 31.98
C ASN A 152 -22.19 -48.64 31.51
N ASN A 153 -21.07 -48.65 30.78
CA ASN A 153 -20.43 -49.89 30.31
C ASN A 153 -19.44 -50.49 31.32
N LYS A 154 -19.13 -49.79 32.42
CA LYS A 154 -18.07 -50.17 33.36
C LYS A 154 -18.43 -51.43 34.13
N ASP A 155 -19.67 -51.53 34.58
CA ASP A 155 -20.15 -52.70 35.33
C ASP A 155 -20.14 -53.97 34.47
N ALA A 156 -20.51 -53.85 33.19
CA ALA A 156 -20.47 -54.96 32.24
C ALA A 156 -19.03 -55.41 31.94
N LEU A 157 -18.10 -54.47 31.72
CA LEU A 157 -16.69 -54.77 31.49
C LEU A 157 -16.03 -55.39 32.74
N ALA A 158 -16.31 -54.86 33.94
CA ALA A 158 -15.83 -55.43 35.19
C ALA A 158 -16.38 -56.84 35.42
N GLY A 159 -17.66 -57.07 35.09
CA GLY A 159 -18.29 -58.39 35.14
C GLY A 159 -17.64 -59.40 34.20
N ALA A 160 -17.32 -59.00 32.97
CA ALA A 160 -16.60 -59.85 32.02
C ALA A 160 -15.21 -60.26 32.53
N VAL A 161 -14.47 -59.33 33.16
CA VAL A 161 -13.18 -59.62 33.79
C VAL A 161 -13.34 -60.52 35.00
N ALA A 162 -14.38 -60.34 35.82
CA ALA A 162 -14.66 -61.23 36.94
C ALA A 162 -14.91 -62.67 36.47
N ALA A 163 -15.72 -62.85 35.42
CA ALA A 163 -15.97 -64.16 34.81
C ALA A 163 -14.70 -64.80 34.24
N LEU A 164 -13.82 -64.00 33.61
CA LEU A 164 -12.50 -64.48 33.15
C LEU A 164 -11.67 -65.03 34.31
N ARG A 165 -11.67 -64.33 35.45
CA ARG A 165 -10.87 -64.68 36.63
C ARG A 165 -11.35 -65.91 37.38
N GLU A 166 -12.61 -66.31 37.23
CA GLU A 166 -13.09 -67.60 37.76
C GLU A 166 -12.31 -68.78 37.16
N ARG A 167 -11.91 -68.67 35.89
CA ARG A 167 -11.10 -69.69 35.20
C ARG A 167 -9.60 -69.39 35.21
N TYR A 168 -9.21 -68.11 35.17
CA TYR A 168 -7.82 -67.66 35.15
C TYR A 168 -7.53 -66.67 36.30
N PRO A 169 -7.38 -67.14 37.56
CA PRO A 169 -7.35 -66.27 38.75
C PRO A 169 -6.22 -65.24 38.78
N ASP A 170 -5.08 -65.64 38.22
CA ASP A 170 -3.83 -64.87 38.14
C ASP A 170 -3.73 -63.93 36.94
N HIS A 171 -4.72 -63.95 36.05
CA HIS A 171 -4.67 -63.19 34.80
C HIS A 171 -5.63 -62.00 34.82
N GLY A 172 -5.16 -60.90 34.25
CA GLY A 172 -6.01 -59.79 33.80
C GLY A 172 -6.42 -59.95 32.33
N LEU A 173 -7.25 -59.01 31.86
CA LEU A 173 -7.60 -58.87 30.45
C LEU A 173 -6.91 -57.63 29.90
N MET A 174 -6.13 -57.77 28.83
CA MET A 174 -5.53 -56.64 28.12
C MET A 174 -6.19 -56.46 26.75
N LEU A 175 -6.71 -55.28 26.48
CA LEU A 175 -7.24 -54.88 25.18
C LEU A 175 -6.23 -53.96 24.49
N VAL A 176 -5.78 -54.34 23.30
CA VAL A 176 -4.86 -53.57 22.47
C VAL A 176 -5.57 -53.17 21.19
N VAL A 177 -5.65 -51.87 20.91
CA VAL A 177 -6.41 -51.30 19.80
C VAL A 177 -5.48 -50.46 18.93
N ASP A 178 -5.28 -50.85 17.67
CA ASP A 178 -4.64 -49.99 16.67
C ASP A 178 -5.66 -49.22 15.83
N GLU A 179 -5.20 -48.16 15.16
CA GLU A 179 -5.98 -47.29 14.25
C GLU A 179 -7.17 -46.55 14.90
N LEU A 180 -7.16 -46.41 16.23
CA LEU A 180 -8.24 -45.75 16.98
C LEU A 180 -8.50 -44.31 16.52
N LEU A 181 -7.45 -43.54 16.23
CA LEU A 181 -7.58 -42.15 15.77
C LEU A 181 -8.25 -42.05 14.40
N ASP A 182 -7.89 -42.93 13.46
CA ASP A 182 -8.43 -42.92 12.10
C ASP A 182 -9.91 -43.28 12.10
N PHE A 183 -10.31 -44.22 12.95
CA PHE A 183 -11.72 -44.50 13.23
C PHE A 183 -12.45 -43.25 13.76
N LEU A 184 -11.94 -42.60 14.82
CA LEU A 184 -12.58 -41.42 15.42
C LEU A 184 -12.66 -40.25 14.43
N ARG A 185 -11.65 -40.07 13.58
CA ARG A 185 -11.66 -39.08 12.48
C ARG A 185 -12.68 -39.40 11.40
N ALA A 186 -13.21 -40.61 11.27
CA ALA A 186 -14.25 -40.89 10.28
C ALA A 186 -15.68 -40.58 10.78
N ARG A 187 -15.86 -40.33 12.09
CA ARG A 187 -17.17 -40.23 12.75
C ARG A 187 -17.82 -38.86 12.59
N HIS A 188 -19.15 -38.87 12.55
CA HIS A 188 -19.95 -37.64 12.65
C HIS A 188 -19.97 -37.11 14.09
N GLU A 189 -20.29 -35.83 14.28
CA GLU A 189 -20.14 -35.14 15.58
C GLU A 189 -20.85 -35.85 16.75
N GLN A 190 -22.09 -36.29 16.55
CA GLN A 190 -22.87 -36.96 17.60
C GLN A 190 -22.33 -38.35 17.93
N GLU A 191 -21.90 -39.10 16.91
CA GLU A 191 -21.29 -40.42 17.07
C GLU A 191 -19.95 -40.32 17.81
N LEU A 192 -19.15 -39.31 17.47
CA LEU A 192 -17.86 -39.06 18.11
C LEU A 192 -18.00 -38.80 19.61
N ILE A 193 -19.01 -38.03 20.03
CA ILE A 193 -19.25 -37.77 21.46
C ILE A 193 -19.53 -39.07 22.22
N LEU A 194 -20.33 -39.97 21.64
CA LEU A 194 -20.64 -41.27 22.22
C LEU A 194 -19.41 -42.17 22.30
N ASP A 195 -18.62 -42.22 21.22
CA ASP A 195 -17.40 -43.03 21.15
C ASP A 195 -16.31 -42.52 22.12
N LEU A 196 -16.14 -41.20 22.27
CA LEU A 196 -15.27 -40.61 23.29
C LEU A 196 -15.77 -40.89 24.72
N GLY A 197 -17.09 -40.91 24.93
CA GLY A 197 -17.70 -41.31 26.20
C GLY A 197 -17.36 -42.75 26.56
N PHE A 198 -17.46 -43.67 25.60
CA PHE A 198 -17.07 -45.06 25.79
C PHE A 198 -15.56 -45.24 26.00
N LEU A 199 -14.72 -44.51 25.26
CA LEU A 199 -13.27 -44.53 25.46
C LEU A 199 -12.87 -44.06 26.87
N ARG A 200 -13.55 -43.04 27.41
CA ARG A 200 -13.39 -42.62 28.81
C ARG A 200 -13.74 -43.77 29.76
N GLU A 201 -14.85 -44.47 29.53
CA GLU A 201 -15.26 -45.61 30.35
C GLU A 201 -14.24 -46.76 30.31
N LEU A 202 -13.65 -47.06 29.15
CA LEU A 202 -12.56 -48.05 29.04
C LEU A 202 -11.35 -47.69 29.91
N GLY A 203 -10.97 -46.41 29.93
CA GLY A 203 -9.90 -45.91 30.82
C GLY A 203 -10.27 -45.96 32.30
N GLU A 204 -11.55 -45.75 32.64
CA GLU A 204 -12.03 -45.84 34.03
C GLU A 204 -12.07 -47.28 34.57
N VAL A 205 -12.40 -48.26 33.73
CA VAL A 205 -12.46 -49.67 34.14
C VAL A 205 -11.09 -50.21 34.57
N ALA A 206 -10.00 -49.66 34.03
CA ALA A 206 -8.65 -50.08 34.37
C ALA A 206 -8.29 -49.83 35.86
N ALA A 207 -8.96 -48.87 36.51
CA ALA A 207 -8.86 -48.62 37.95
C ALA A 207 -9.76 -49.55 38.80
N LEU A 208 -10.82 -50.12 38.20
CA LEU A 208 -11.85 -50.90 38.90
C LEU A 208 -11.61 -52.42 38.87
N ALA A 209 -10.98 -52.91 37.79
CA ALA A 209 -10.72 -54.33 37.57
C ALA A 209 -9.31 -54.55 36.99
N PRO A 210 -8.79 -55.79 36.97
CA PRO A 210 -7.59 -56.18 36.22
C PRO A 210 -7.77 -56.14 34.69
N PHE A 211 -8.33 -55.04 34.18
CA PHE A 211 -8.48 -54.71 32.78
C PHE A 211 -7.43 -53.69 32.37
N ARG A 212 -6.70 -53.88 31.28
CA ARG A 212 -5.73 -52.90 30.78
C ARG A 212 -5.99 -52.57 29.33
N PHE A 213 -5.90 -51.29 29.00
CA PHE A 213 -6.11 -50.80 27.64
C PHE A 213 -4.82 -50.20 27.10
N ILE A 214 -4.45 -50.59 25.88
CA ILE A 214 -3.38 -49.97 25.09
C ILE A 214 -3.97 -49.53 23.75
N GLY A 215 -3.89 -48.24 23.43
CA GLY A 215 -4.35 -47.68 22.16
C GLY A 215 -3.22 -47.08 21.34
N GLY A 216 -3.23 -47.31 20.03
CA GLY A 216 -2.30 -46.68 19.10
C GLY A 216 -2.89 -45.44 18.43
N LEU A 217 -2.22 -44.29 18.54
CA LEU A 217 -2.60 -43.02 17.93
C LEU A 217 -1.49 -42.49 17.02
N GLN A 218 -1.83 -41.87 15.89
CA GLN A 218 -0.82 -41.28 15.00
C GLN A 218 -0.34 -39.92 15.53
N GLU A 219 -1.29 -39.07 15.93
CA GLU A 219 -1.05 -37.75 16.52
C GLU A 219 -1.61 -37.69 17.94
N THR A 220 -1.28 -36.64 18.68
CA THR A 220 -1.95 -36.36 19.95
C THR A 220 -3.43 -36.02 19.65
N LEU A 221 -4.32 -36.98 19.95
CA LEU A 221 -5.79 -36.81 19.88
C LEU A 221 -6.26 -35.47 20.47
N PHE A 222 -5.53 -34.99 21.48
CA PHE A 222 -5.88 -33.86 22.33
C PHE A 222 -5.46 -32.50 21.78
N ASP A 223 -4.60 -32.45 20.75
CA ASP A 223 -4.10 -31.19 20.16
C ASP A 223 -4.59 -30.96 18.73
N SER A 224 -5.44 -31.85 18.19
CA SER A 224 -5.98 -31.74 16.85
C SER A 224 -7.11 -30.69 16.77
N PRO A 225 -6.99 -29.66 15.90
CA PRO A 225 -8.00 -28.61 15.75
C PRO A 225 -9.38 -29.14 15.35
N ARG A 226 -9.41 -30.28 14.67
CA ARG A 226 -10.64 -30.96 14.24
C ARG A 226 -11.55 -31.29 15.41
N PHE A 227 -10.98 -31.55 16.58
CA PHE A 227 -11.72 -31.96 17.77
C PHE A 227 -11.98 -30.80 18.76
N ASN A 228 -11.74 -29.55 18.36
CA ASN A 228 -11.98 -28.39 19.22
C ASN A 228 -13.42 -28.31 19.74
N PHE A 229 -14.41 -28.73 18.94
CA PHE A 229 -15.82 -28.75 19.33
C PHE A 229 -16.14 -29.74 20.46
N VAL A 230 -15.30 -30.75 20.68
CA VAL A 230 -15.40 -31.76 21.76
C VAL A 230 -14.25 -31.68 22.77
N ALA A 231 -13.55 -30.54 22.84
CA ALA A 231 -12.37 -30.35 23.69
C ALA A 231 -12.62 -30.62 25.19
N GLU A 232 -13.84 -30.41 25.70
CA GLU A 232 -14.18 -30.76 27.08
C GLU A 232 -14.25 -32.28 27.31
N GLN A 233 -14.88 -33.04 26.40
CA GLN A 233 -14.96 -34.50 26.51
C GLN A 233 -13.58 -35.13 26.33
N LEU A 234 -12.78 -34.61 25.39
CA LEU A 234 -11.40 -35.03 25.18
C LEU A 234 -10.52 -34.80 26.41
N ARG A 235 -10.63 -33.66 27.10
CA ARG A 235 -9.91 -33.45 28.36
C ARG A 235 -10.26 -34.51 29.41
N ARG A 236 -11.54 -34.89 29.52
CA ARG A 236 -11.98 -35.94 30.44
C ARG A 236 -11.46 -37.33 30.05
N VAL A 237 -11.34 -37.62 28.76
CA VAL A 237 -10.65 -38.83 28.28
C VAL A 237 -9.18 -38.76 28.69
N ARG A 238 -8.49 -37.66 28.39
CA ARG A 238 -7.06 -37.47 28.68
C ARG A 238 -6.69 -37.78 30.13
N ASP A 239 -7.51 -37.35 31.08
CA ASP A 239 -7.23 -37.56 32.51
C ASP A 239 -7.20 -39.06 32.90
N ARG A 240 -7.76 -39.94 32.06
CA ARG A 240 -7.81 -41.40 32.24
C ARG A 240 -6.77 -42.19 31.43
N PHE A 241 -5.94 -41.51 30.65
CA PHE A 241 -4.90 -42.16 29.83
C PHE A 241 -3.52 -41.51 30.01
N GLU A 242 -2.48 -42.33 30.09
CA GLU A 242 -1.08 -41.88 29.97
C GLU A 242 -0.63 -41.94 28.50
N GLN A 243 0.10 -40.91 28.05
CA GLN A 243 0.58 -40.82 26.67
C GLN A 243 2.07 -41.14 26.58
N VAL A 244 2.41 -42.04 25.66
CA VAL A 244 3.80 -42.41 25.35
C VAL A 244 4.08 -42.01 23.92
N ILE A 245 4.81 -40.91 23.76
CA ILE A 245 5.13 -40.33 22.45
C ILE A 245 6.44 -40.94 21.93
N ILE A 246 6.39 -41.62 20.79
CA ILE A 246 7.59 -42.06 20.05
C ILE A 246 8.19 -40.83 19.36
N GLY A 247 9.35 -40.41 19.86
CA GLY A 247 9.99 -39.15 19.47
C GLY A 247 11.12 -39.36 18.47
N ARG A 248 11.68 -38.23 18.03
CA ARG A 248 12.83 -38.15 17.11
C ARG A 248 13.99 -39.05 17.49
N GLN A 249 14.41 -38.97 18.75
CA GLN A 249 15.55 -39.71 19.27
C GLN A 249 15.34 -41.22 19.16
N ASP A 250 14.09 -41.69 19.27
CA ASP A 250 13.77 -43.12 19.17
C ASP A 250 13.87 -43.59 17.73
N ILE A 251 13.37 -42.80 16.76
CA ILE A 251 13.48 -43.12 15.33
C ILE A 251 14.94 -43.10 14.89
N ALA A 252 15.69 -42.05 15.25
CA ALA A 252 17.11 -41.94 14.94
C ALA A 252 17.89 -43.13 15.52
N TYR A 253 17.56 -43.53 16.75
CA TYR A 253 18.15 -44.70 17.40
C TYR A 253 17.82 -46.00 16.66
N VAL A 254 16.58 -46.20 16.22
CA VAL A 254 16.18 -47.36 15.41
C VAL A 254 16.91 -47.36 14.06
N VAL A 255 17.00 -46.23 13.37
CA VAL A 255 17.75 -46.11 12.11
C VAL A 255 19.22 -46.47 12.33
N ALA A 256 19.86 -45.94 13.37
CA ALA A 256 21.27 -46.18 13.65
C ALA A 256 21.59 -47.62 14.09
N ASN A 257 20.70 -48.26 14.86
CA ASN A 257 20.99 -49.56 15.49
C ASN A 257 20.36 -50.76 14.76
N ARG A 258 19.34 -50.52 13.94
CA ARG A 258 18.67 -51.55 13.13
C ARG A 258 19.06 -51.48 11.66
N ILE A 259 18.90 -50.32 11.02
CA ILE A 259 19.12 -50.19 9.56
C ILE A 259 20.60 -49.96 9.25
N LEU A 260 21.25 -49.10 10.03
CA LEU A 260 22.58 -48.56 9.76
C LEU A 260 23.60 -48.97 10.82
N ARG A 261 23.52 -50.21 11.30
CA ARG A 261 24.36 -50.71 12.39
C ARG A 261 25.84 -50.56 12.02
N LYS A 262 26.64 -50.09 12.97
CA LYS A 262 28.07 -49.83 12.79
C LYS A 262 28.88 -50.30 13.98
N ASN A 263 30.04 -50.88 13.71
CA ASN A 263 31.08 -51.08 14.72
C ASN A 263 31.95 -49.81 14.89
N ASP A 264 32.82 -49.79 15.90
CA ASP A 264 33.64 -48.61 16.20
C ASP A 264 34.69 -48.32 15.13
N GLU A 265 35.19 -49.33 14.42
CA GLU A 265 36.11 -49.15 13.30
C GLU A 265 35.44 -48.45 12.11
N GLN A 266 34.20 -48.84 11.78
CA GLN A 266 33.40 -48.20 10.74
C GLN A 266 33.09 -46.75 11.08
N LYS A 267 32.71 -46.48 12.35
CA LYS A 267 32.50 -45.10 12.83
C LYS A 267 33.77 -44.26 12.70
N ALA A 268 34.93 -44.80 13.08
CA ALA A 268 36.20 -44.08 12.97
C ALA A 268 36.52 -43.70 11.51
N ARG A 269 36.30 -44.61 10.55
CA ARG A 269 36.49 -44.33 9.11
C ARG A 269 35.53 -43.24 8.60
N ILE A 270 34.28 -43.24 9.04
CA ILE A 270 33.30 -42.20 8.68
C ILE A 270 33.71 -40.84 9.29
N ILE A 271 34.15 -40.82 10.55
CA ILE A 271 34.62 -39.59 11.21
C ILE A 271 35.84 -39.03 10.47
N GLU A 272 36.78 -39.89 10.05
CA GLU A 272 37.93 -39.48 9.24
C GLU A 272 37.51 -38.88 7.90
N HIS A 273 36.50 -39.47 7.25
CA HIS A 273 35.92 -38.97 6.00
C HIS A 273 35.21 -37.62 6.15
N LEU A 274 34.45 -37.41 7.23
CA LEU A 274 33.66 -36.19 7.45
C LEU A 274 34.48 -35.02 8.03
N ARG A 275 35.60 -35.31 8.71
CA ARG A 275 36.42 -34.30 9.39
C ARG A 275 36.86 -33.13 8.50
N PRO A 276 37.27 -33.30 7.22
CA PRO A 276 37.65 -32.18 6.35
C PRO A 276 36.52 -31.19 6.07
N TYR A 277 35.26 -31.61 6.23
CA TYR A 277 34.09 -30.78 5.93
C TYR A 277 33.53 -30.05 7.16
N THR A 278 34.02 -30.33 8.38
CA THR A 278 33.53 -29.66 9.59
C THR A 278 33.67 -28.13 9.58
N PRO A 279 34.68 -27.50 8.95
CA PRO A 279 34.75 -26.03 8.88
C PRO A 279 33.66 -25.39 8.01
N LEU A 280 32.94 -26.18 7.20
CA LEU A 280 31.88 -25.70 6.31
C LEU A 280 30.50 -25.63 6.98
N TYR A 281 30.31 -26.34 8.09
CA TYR A 281 29.01 -26.51 8.75
C TYR A 281 29.14 -26.35 10.26
N ASP A 282 28.53 -25.30 10.82
CA ASP A 282 28.78 -24.86 12.20
C ASP A 282 28.53 -25.96 13.25
N ARG A 283 27.51 -26.80 13.04
CA ARG A 283 27.09 -27.83 14.01
C ARG A 283 27.68 -29.22 13.77
N MET A 284 28.42 -29.44 12.68
CA MET A 284 28.89 -30.79 12.34
C MET A 284 29.98 -31.27 13.29
N ALA A 285 30.90 -30.39 13.70
CA ALA A 285 31.96 -30.75 14.63
C ALA A 285 31.42 -31.22 15.99
N GLU A 286 30.44 -30.50 16.52
CA GLU A 286 29.81 -30.78 17.83
C GLU A 286 28.95 -32.05 17.81
N ARG A 287 28.36 -32.39 16.65
CA ARG A 287 27.46 -33.53 16.48
C ARG A 287 28.11 -34.69 15.71
N MET A 288 29.44 -34.73 15.62
CA MET A 288 30.16 -35.69 14.78
C MET A 288 29.78 -37.15 15.05
N ASP A 289 29.58 -37.52 16.31
CA ASP A 289 29.15 -38.88 16.69
C ASP A 289 27.77 -39.23 16.12
N GLU A 290 26.84 -38.28 16.09
CA GLU A 290 25.50 -38.47 15.53
C GLU A 290 25.56 -38.62 14.01
N TYR A 291 26.38 -37.81 13.32
CA TYR A 291 26.63 -37.95 11.89
C TYR A 291 27.25 -39.31 11.57
N ALA A 292 28.22 -39.77 12.35
CA ALA A 292 28.84 -41.07 12.16
C ALA A 292 27.85 -42.23 12.39
N GLN A 293 26.97 -42.11 13.39
CA GLN A 293 25.92 -43.10 13.66
C GLN A 293 24.88 -43.18 12.55
N LEU A 294 24.44 -42.04 12.00
CA LEU A 294 23.40 -41.98 10.98
C LEU A 294 23.90 -42.07 9.54
N PHE A 295 25.21 -42.00 9.30
CA PHE A 295 25.77 -42.09 7.95
C PHE A 295 25.26 -43.33 7.19
N PRO A 296 24.77 -43.19 5.94
CA PRO A 296 24.86 -42.00 5.08
C PRO A 296 23.66 -41.04 5.14
N ILE A 297 22.79 -41.15 6.13
CA ILE A 297 21.62 -40.27 6.29
C ILE A 297 21.98 -39.05 7.13
N HIS A 298 21.60 -37.87 6.65
CA HIS A 298 21.78 -36.62 7.39
C HIS A 298 20.82 -36.55 8.60
N PRO A 299 21.26 -36.10 9.80
CA PRO A 299 20.39 -35.99 10.97
C PRO A 299 19.11 -35.17 10.72
N ALA A 300 19.23 -34.02 10.05
CA ALA A 300 18.08 -33.18 9.69
C ALA A 300 17.05 -33.90 8.79
N TYR A 301 17.44 -34.95 8.06
CA TYR A 301 16.48 -35.71 7.26
C TYR A 301 15.48 -36.46 8.14
N VAL A 302 15.95 -37.04 9.26
CA VAL A 302 15.06 -37.68 10.24
C VAL A 302 14.10 -36.65 10.83
N ASP A 303 14.59 -35.43 11.09
CA ASP A 303 13.82 -34.33 11.67
C ASP A 303 12.69 -33.85 10.75
N THR A 304 13.01 -33.49 9.51
CA THR A 304 12.04 -32.97 8.54
C THR A 304 10.90 -33.95 8.30
N PHE A 305 11.21 -35.25 8.24
CA PHE A 305 10.23 -36.29 7.92
C PHE A 305 9.15 -36.49 8.98
N GLN A 306 9.45 -36.23 10.25
CA GLN A 306 8.44 -36.34 11.32
C GLN A 306 7.31 -35.33 11.16
N HIS A 307 7.58 -34.23 10.47
CA HIS A 307 6.64 -33.13 10.33
C HIS A 307 5.87 -33.15 9.01
N VAL A 308 6.21 -34.03 8.06
CA VAL A 308 5.54 -34.11 6.76
C VAL A 308 4.09 -34.60 6.98
N VAL A 309 3.12 -33.72 6.69
CA VAL A 309 1.71 -33.90 7.07
C VAL A 309 0.97 -34.83 6.12
N VAL A 310 1.34 -34.85 4.83
CA VAL A 310 0.59 -35.64 3.82
C VAL A 310 1.00 -37.12 3.80
N THR A 311 1.97 -37.51 4.64
CA THR A 311 2.50 -38.87 4.73
C THR A 311 1.84 -39.75 5.79
N GLU A 312 0.58 -39.48 6.15
CA GLU A 312 -0.21 -40.24 7.14
C GLU A 312 -0.35 -41.76 6.85
N LYS A 313 0.26 -42.30 5.78
CA LYS A 313 0.14 -43.73 5.45
C LYS A 313 1.40 -44.55 5.15
N ARG A 314 2.67 -44.06 5.13
CA ARG A 314 3.81 -44.95 4.75
C ARG A 314 5.18 -44.69 5.41
N GLU A 315 5.94 -45.78 5.45
CA GLU A 315 7.09 -46.13 6.29
C GLU A 315 8.36 -45.28 6.06
N VAL A 316 8.64 -44.33 6.96
CA VAL A 316 9.92 -43.57 7.03
C VAL A 316 11.13 -44.50 6.97
N LEU A 317 11.09 -45.56 7.78
CA LEU A 317 12.14 -46.56 7.86
C LEU A 317 12.36 -47.31 6.54
N ARG A 318 11.30 -47.57 5.76
CA ARG A 318 11.43 -48.18 4.43
C ARG A 318 12.06 -47.21 3.43
N THR A 319 11.71 -45.94 3.50
CA THR A 319 12.30 -44.91 2.62
C THR A 319 13.80 -44.81 2.83
N PHE A 320 14.25 -44.76 4.09
CA PHE A 320 15.69 -44.81 4.40
C PHE A 320 16.33 -46.13 4.00
N SER A 321 15.65 -47.26 4.24
CA SER A 321 16.15 -48.58 3.83
C SER A 321 16.37 -48.67 2.30
N GLN A 322 15.42 -48.16 1.50
CA GLN A 322 15.51 -48.11 0.04
C GLN A 322 16.61 -47.16 -0.46
N ALA A 323 16.70 -45.96 0.13
CA ALA A 323 17.72 -44.98 -0.22
C ALA A 323 19.14 -45.53 0.01
N VAL A 324 19.35 -46.18 1.17
CA VAL A 324 20.65 -46.79 1.53
C VAL A 324 20.95 -48.00 0.67
N ALA A 325 19.96 -48.87 0.42
CA ALA A 325 20.12 -50.05 -0.44
C ALA A 325 20.63 -49.66 -1.85
N GLY A 326 20.14 -48.55 -2.41
CA GLY A 326 20.59 -48.02 -3.70
C GLY A 326 22.03 -47.47 -3.71
N LEU A 327 22.63 -47.22 -2.55
CA LEU A 327 23.99 -46.70 -2.40
C LEU A 327 25.03 -47.76 -2.05
N LEU A 328 24.64 -48.93 -1.53
CA LEU A 328 25.58 -49.92 -0.96
C LEU A 328 26.74 -50.31 -1.88
N ASP A 329 26.52 -50.36 -3.18
CA ASP A 329 27.52 -50.74 -4.19
C ASP A 329 28.34 -49.58 -4.76
N ARG A 330 27.99 -48.34 -4.41
CA ARG A 330 28.66 -47.11 -4.85
C ARG A 330 29.83 -46.76 -3.93
N ASP A 331 30.80 -46.04 -4.49
CA ASP A 331 31.89 -45.44 -3.71
C ASP A 331 31.38 -44.22 -2.93
N VAL A 332 31.86 -44.06 -1.70
CA VAL A 332 31.69 -42.83 -0.93
C VAL A 332 32.51 -41.73 -1.62
N PRO A 333 31.90 -40.60 -2.02
CA PRO A 333 32.60 -39.53 -2.72
C PRO A 333 33.80 -39.03 -1.93
N SER A 334 34.94 -38.79 -2.58
CA SER A 334 36.15 -38.28 -1.93
C SER A 334 36.19 -36.76 -1.80
N ASP A 335 35.33 -36.06 -2.54
CA ASP A 335 35.27 -34.60 -2.69
C ASP A 335 34.03 -33.97 -2.02
N GLN A 336 33.15 -34.78 -1.43
CA GLN A 336 31.92 -34.33 -0.77
C GLN A 336 31.62 -35.17 0.49
N THR A 337 30.67 -34.73 1.31
CA THR A 337 30.29 -35.44 2.55
C THR A 337 29.70 -36.82 2.28
N GLY A 338 29.04 -37.03 1.13
CA GLY A 338 28.40 -38.31 0.78
C GLY A 338 27.13 -38.61 1.59
N LEU A 339 26.56 -37.60 2.25
CA LEU A 339 25.32 -37.69 3.01
C LEU A 339 24.09 -37.50 2.10
N ILE A 340 23.01 -38.21 2.41
CA ILE A 340 21.68 -38.01 1.84
C ILE A 340 20.88 -37.13 2.81
N SER A 341 20.39 -35.99 2.31
CA SER A 341 19.55 -35.07 3.06
C SER A 341 18.08 -35.13 2.61
N PHE A 342 17.22 -34.32 3.23
CA PHE A 342 15.77 -34.38 3.00
C PHE A 342 15.32 -33.95 1.60
N ASP A 343 16.16 -33.28 0.83
CA ASP A 343 15.91 -32.99 -0.59
C ASP A 343 15.72 -34.27 -1.42
N HIS A 344 16.38 -35.37 -1.05
CA HIS A 344 16.18 -36.68 -1.69
C HIS A 344 14.71 -37.13 -1.68
N TYR A 345 13.93 -36.73 -0.67
CA TYR A 345 12.53 -37.14 -0.58
C TYR A 345 11.68 -36.59 -1.74
N TRP A 346 12.11 -35.51 -2.39
CA TRP A 346 11.47 -34.97 -3.58
C TRP A 346 11.34 -36.01 -4.70
N ASP A 347 12.40 -36.77 -4.97
CA ASP A 347 12.40 -37.82 -5.99
C ASP A 347 11.42 -38.96 -5.59
N VAL A 348 11.38 -39.31 -4.30
CA VAL A 348 10.46 -40.33 -3.77
C VAL A 348 9.00 -39.90 -3.94
N LEU A 349 8.69 -38.62 -3.71
CA LEU A 349 7.36 -38.05 -3.92
C LEU A 349 6.99 -38.02 -5.42
N ARG A 350 7.93 -37.61 -6.28
CA ARG A 350 7.73 -37.51 -7.72
C ARG A 350 7.50 -38.88 -8.38
N ASP A 351 8.24 -39.89 -7.95
CA ASP A 351 8.27 -41.21 -8.61
C ASP A 351 7.16 -42.14 -8.10
N ASN A 352 6.48 -41.80 -6.99
CA ASN A 352 5.42 -42.60 -6.41
C ASN A 352 4.01 -42.12 -6.84
N PRO A 353 3.27 -42.88 -7.67
CA PRO A 353 1.95 -42.47 -8.16
C PRO A 353 0.92 -42.25 -7.05
N SER A 354 1.02 -43.01 -5.94
CA SER A 354 0.07 -42.86 -4.84
C SER A 354 0.24 -41.56 -4.07
N MET A 355 1.38 -40.87 -4.18
CA MET A 355 1.58 -39.57 -3.54
C MET A 355 0.87 -38.46 -4.32
N LYS A 356 0.75 -38.61 -5.65
CA LYS A 356 0.09 -37.64 -6.53
C LYS A 356 -1.43 -37.64 -6.40
N THR A 357 -2.03 -38.61 -5.72
CA THR A 357 -3.48 -38.62 -5.45
C THR A 357 -3.87 -37.66 -4.33
N TYR A 358 -2.91 -37.19 -3.52
CA TYR A 358 -3.15 -36.20 -2.49
C TYR A 358 -3.09 -34.78 -3.09
N PRO A 359 -4.14 -33.96 -2.99
CA PRO A 359 -4.19 -32.64 -3.63
C PRO A 359 -3.02 -31.73 -3.24
N GLU A 360 -2.67 -31.68 -1.96
CA GLU A 360 -1.60 -30.82 -1.45
C GLU A 360 -0.22 -31.22 -2.00
N VAL A 361 0.05 -32.51 -2.09
CA VAL A 361 1.30 -33.01 -2.68
C VAL A 361 1.32 -32.79 -4.18
N ALA A 362 0.20 -33.00 -4.87
CA ALA A 362 0.10 -32.75 -6.30
C ALA A 362 0.38 -31.28 -6.64
N GLU A 363 -0.18 -30.34 -5.88
CA GLU A 363 0.02 -28.90 -6.07
C GLU A 363 1.48 -28.49 -5.83
N VAL A 364 2.07 -28.93 -4.72
CA VAL A 364 3.49 -28.69 -4.41
C VAL A 364 4.41 -29.29 -5.47
N LEU A 365 4.13 -30.52 -5.94
CA LEU A 365 4.89 -31.18 -7.00
C LEU A 365 4.76 -30.44 -8.34
N GLU A 366 3.57 -29.99 -8.71
CA GLU A 366 3.34 -29.26 -9.96
C GLU A 366 4.15 -27.95 -9.97
N LYS A 367 3.99 -27.11 -8.94
CA LYS A 367 4.71 -25.83 -8.85
C LYS A 367 6.21 -26.02 -8.69
N GLY A 368 6.63 -26.98 -7.87
CA GLY A 368 8.05 -27.31 -7.72
C GLY A 368 8.66 -27.87 -9.01
N HIS A 369 7.92 -28.62 -9.82
CA HIS A 369 8.39 -29.08 -11.14
C HIS A 369 8.59 -27.92 -12.13
N VAL A 370 7.69 -26.93 -12.13
CA VAL A 370 7.86 -25.71 -12.95
C VAL A 370 9.12 -24.96 -12.52
N LEU A 371 9.35 -24.83 -11.21
CA LEU A 371 10.55 -24.23 -10.64
C LEU A 371 11.83 -24.98 -11.05
N ASP A 372 11.81 -26.30 -10.91
CA ASP A 372 12.90 -27.21 -11.29
C ASP A 372 13.27 -27.07 -12.78
N GLN A 373 12.29 -27.03 -13.68
CA GLN A 373 12.51 -26.82 -15.10
C GLN A 373 13.10 -25.43 -15.40
N ARG A 374 12.56 -24.37 -14.80
CA ARG A 374 13.05 -23.00 -15.02
C ARG A 374 14.47 -22.82 -14.52
N VAL A 375 14.80 -23.35 -13.35
CA VAL A 375 16.16 -23.33 -12.81
C VAL A 375 17.10 -24.19 -13.67
N SER A 376 16.65 -25.35 -14.14
CA SER A 376 17.47 -26.20 -15.02
C SER A 376 17.82 -25.55 -16.35
N GLN A 377 16.90 -24.78 -16.94
CA GLN A 377 17.06 -24.20 -18.28
C GLN A 377 17.58 -22.75 -18.27
N GLY A 378 17.13 -21.93 -17.31
CA GLY A 378 17.33 -20.47 -17.31
C GLY A 378 18.36 -19.94 -16.30
N TYR A 379 18.92 -20.80 -15.45
CA TYR A 379 19.81 -20.35 -14.37
C TYR A 379 21.16 -19.89 -14.89
N THR A 380 21.49 -18.62 -14.65
CA THR A 380 22.67 -17.98 -15.27
C THR A 380 24.00 -18.41 -14.66
N ARG A 381 24.01 -18.81 -13.37
CA ARG A 381 25.21 -19.24 -12.64
C ARG A 381 25.40 -20.76 -12.68
N ARG A 382 25.84 -21.28 -13.84
CA ARG A 382 25.98 -22.74 -14.09
C ARG A 382 26.73 -23.54 -13.01
N ALA A 383 27.74 -22.96 -12.37
CA ALA A 383 28.50 -23.63 -11.30
C ALA A 383 27.66 -23.92 -10.03
N LEU A 384 26.60 -23.15 -9.79
CA LEU A 384 25.72 -23.29 -8.63
C LEU A 384 24.41 -24.03 -8.94
N THR A 385 24.20 -24.47 -10.19
CA THR A 385 22.97 -25.18 -10.60
C THR A 385 22.67 -26.40 -9.72
N PRO A 386 23.65 -27.28 -9.37
CA PRO A 386 23.37 -28.43 -8.50
C PRO A 386 22.85 -28.01 -7.12
N ILE A 387 23.46 -26.97 -6.52
CA ILE A 387 22.99 -26.41 -5.25
C ILE A 387 21.57 -25.84 -5.40
N ALA A 388 21.31 -25.12 -6.48
CA ALA A 388 20.02 -24.49 -6.71
C ALA A 388 18.88 -25.52 -6.80
N LEU A 389 19.09 -26.63 -7.51
CA LEU A 389 18.10 -27.72 -7.60
C LEU A 389 17.83 -28.37 -6.24
N ARG A 390 18.89 -28.66 -5.47
CA ARG A 390 18.75 -29.22 -4.12
C ARG A 390 17.96 -28.29 -3.19
N ILE A 391 18.18 -26.97 -3.28
CA ILE A 391 17.41 -25.97 -2.54
C ILE A 391 15.93 -25.99 -2.96
N VAL A 392 15.63 -26.03 -4.26
CA VAL A 392 14.23 -26.08 -4.74
C VAL A 392 13.53 -27.34 -4.22
N HIS A 393 14.18 -28.51 -4.31
CA HIS A 393 13.66 -29.78 -3.80
C HIS A 393 13.44 -29.73 -2.29
N ALA A 394 14.39 -29.18 -1.55
CA ALA A 394 14.30 -28.99 -0.11
C ALA A 394 13.13 -28.09 0.30
N LEU A 395 12.93 -26.97 -0.38
CA LEU A 395 11.81 -26.07 -0.13
C LEU A 395 10.46 -26.73 -0.44
N GLY A 396 10.40 -27.55 -1.49
CA GLY A 396 9.21 -28.36 -1.81
C GLY A 396 8.89 -29.39 -0.74
N VAL A 397 9.90 -30.12 -0.25
CA VAL A 397 9.72 -31.09 0.85
C VAL A 397 9.33 -30.40 2.15
N HIS A 398 10.01 -29.31 2.50
CA HIS A 398 9.66 -28.52 3.68
C HIS A 398 8.25 -27.92 3.58
N ARG A 399 7.77 -27.60 2.38
CA ARG A 399 6.41 -27.08 2.23
C ARG A 399 5.35 -28.07 2.74
N LEU A 400 5.63 -29.37 2.67
CA LEU A 400 4.74 -30.41 3.18
C LEU A 400 4.87 -30.62 4.70
N THR A 401 5.76 -29.91 5.39
CA THR A 401 5.92 -30.00 6.85
C THR A 401 5.16 -28.93 7.65
N THR A 402 4.58 -27.94 6.98
CA THR A 402 4.01 -26.75 7.64
C THR A 402 2.56 -26.90 8.10
N GLY A 403 1.94 -28.08 7.93
CA GLY A 403 0.52 -28.32 8.21
C GLY A 403 -0.42 -27.77 7.15
N ASP A 404 -0.26 -26.49 6.80
CA ASP A 404 -0.94 -25.83 5.67
C ASP A 404 0.12 -25.38 4.65
N ILE A 405 0.00 -25.88 3.42
CA ILE A 405 0.89 -25.60 2.28
C ILE A 405 0.82 -24.14 1.78
N THR A 406 -0.05 -23.32 2.35
CA THR A 406 -0.16 -21.89 2.01
C THR A 406 0.44 -20.96 3.07
N THR A 407 0.95 -21.53 4.17
CA THR A 407 1.53 -20.76 5.28
C THR A 407 2.89 -20.17 4.89
N PRO A 408 3.18 -18.88 5.14
CA PRO A 408 4.44 -18.24 4.75
C PRO A 408 5.62 -18.57 5.68
N ILE A 409 5.85 -19.86 5.94
CA ILE A 409 6.97 -20.40 6.73
C ILE A 409 7.98 -21.05 5.79
N GLY A 410 9.26 -20.77 6.00
CA GLY A 410 10.36 -21.23 5.15
C GLY A 410 11.61 -21.65 5.91
N LEU A 411 12.71 -21.83 5.17
CA LEU A 411 14.04 -22.15 5.70
C LEU A 411 14.98 -20.97 5.52
N THR A 412 15.85 -20.72 6.49
CA THR A 412 16.92 -19.71 6.33
C THR A 412 18.07 -20.26 5.48
N PRO A 413 18.93 -19.40 4.91
CA PRO A 413 20.12 -19.84 4.18
C PRO A 413 21.05 -20.75 5.00
N GLU A 414 21.17 -20.51 6.31
CA GLU A 414 21.97 -21.31 7.24
C GLU A 414 21.36 -22.71 7.42
N GLU A 415 20.04 -22.79 7.59
CA GLU A 415 19.32 -24.07 7.69
C GLU A 415 19.42 -24.89 6.41
N LEU A 416 19.38 -24.25 5.23
CA LEU A 416 19.59 -24.90 3.94
C LEU A 416 21.03 -25.38 3.77
N ARG A 417 22.02 -24.56 4.14
CA ARG A 417 23.45 -24.93 4.09
C ARG A 417 23.72 -26.19 4.92
N ASP A 418 23.32 -26.15 6.19
CA ASP A 418 23.62 -27.21 7.15
C ASP A 418 22.71 -28.42 6.94
N GLY A 419 21.39 -28.22 6.80
CA GLY A 419 20.41 -29.31 6.67
C GLY A 419 20.57 -30.15 5.41
N LEU A 420 21.10 -29.56 4.34
CA LEU A 420 21.37 -30.26 3.08
C LEU A 420 22.84 -30.65 2.92
N CYS A 421 23.73 -30.23 3.82
CA CYS A 421 25.18 -30.31 3.58
C CYS A 421 25.53 -29.84 2.16
N LEU A 422 25.09 -28.62 1.81
CA LEU A 422 25.36 -28.05 0.48
C LEU A 422 26.86 -27.88 0.30
N TYR A 423 27.40 -28.31 -0.84
CA TYR A 423 28.82 -28.20 -1.13
C TYR A 423 29.06 -27.58 -2.50
N VAL A 424 29.98 -26.63 -2.55
CA VAL A 424 30.60 -26.12 -3.76
C VAL A 424 32.09 -25.93 -3.47
N PRO A 425 32.99 -26.18 -4.44
CA PRO A 425 34.40 -25.84 -4.28
C PRO A 425 34.56 -24.33 -4.04
N THR A 426 35.09 -23.95 -2.89
CA THR A 426 35.35 -22.56 -2.51
C THR A 426 36.85 -22.30 -2.35
N PRO A 427 37.34 -21.07 -2.64
CA PRO A 427 38.74 -20.71 -2.44
C PRO A 427 39.20 -20.84 -0.98
N GLU A 428 38.26 -20.61 -0.05
CA GLU A 428 38.44 -20.78 1.38
C GLU A 428 37.36 -21.73 1.90
N ALA A 429 37.76 -22.78 2.61
CA ALA A 429 36.85 -23.76 3.20
C ALA A 429 36.33 -23.25 4.55
N SER A 430 35.41 -22.29 4.52
CA SER A 430 34.76 -21.71 5.71
C SER A 430 33.24 -21.69 5.57
N ALA A 431 32.56 -21.84 6.71
CA ALA A 431 31.10 -21.82 6.80
C ALA A 431 30.49 -20.50 6.29
N GLU A 432 31.16 -19.37 6.52
CA GLU A 432 30.73 -18.04 6.06
C GLU A 432 30.81 -17.91 4.53
N PHE A 433 31.91 -18.38 3.91
CA PHE A 433 32.06 -18.30 2.46
C PHE A 433 31.03 -19.19 1.74
N LEU A 434 30.82 -20.41 2.25
CA LEU A 434 29.80 -21.31 1.72
C LEU A 434 28.39 -20.73 1.87
N LEU A 435 28.07 -20.15 3.03
CA LEU A 435 26.81 -19.44 3.26
C LEU A 435 26.61 -18.30 2.26
N GLY A 436 27.67 -17.55 1.94
CA GLY A 436 27.69 -16.54 0.89
C GLY A 436 27.27 -17.10 -0.47
N GLN A 437 27.78 -18.28 -0.85
CA GLN A 437 27.40 -18.97 -2.09
C GLN A 437 25.94 -19.44 -2.07
N VAL A 438 25.44 -19.92 -0.93
CA VAL A 438 24.02 -20.30 -0.77
C VAL A 438 23.10 -19.09 -0.92
N ARG A 439 23.43 -17.95 -0.30
CA ARG A 439 22.68 -16.68 -0.46
C ARG A 439 22.72 -16.15 -1.89
N VAL A 440 23.83 -16.34 -2.59
CA VAL A 440 23.93 -16.02 -4.03
C VAL A 440 23.03 -16.95 -4.84
N ALA A 441 23.02 -18.24 -4.53
CA ALA A 441 22.19 -19.21 -5.23
C ALA A 441 20.70 -18.87 -5.06
N LEU A 442 20.24 -18.61 -3.83
CA LEU A 442 18.86 -18.21 -3.53
C LEU A 442 18.44 -16.96 -4.31
N ARG A 443 19.25 -15.91 -4.30
CA ARG A 443 18.98 -14.68 -5.06
C ARG A 443 18.89 -14.93 -6.57
N GLU A 444 19.77 -15.77 -7.10
CA GLU A 444 19.74 -16.13 -8.52
C GLU A 444 18.52 -17.02 -8.86
N ILE A 445 18.07 -17.90 -7.96
CA ILE A 445 16.85 -18.68 -8.14
C ILE A 445 15.67 -17.72 -8.24
N VAL A 446 15.48 -16.83 -7.25
CA VAL A 446 14.40 -15.83 -7.20
C VAL A 446 14.41 -14.97 -8.46
N LYS A 447 15.59 -14.54 -8.93
CA LYS A 447 15.73 -13.78 -10.18
C LYS A 447 15.34 -14.60 -11.42
N THR A 448 15.78 -15.86 -11.50
CA THR A 448 15.51 -16.76 -12.65
C THR A 448 14.02 -17.01 -12.83
N VAL A 449 13.26 -17.06 -11.73
CA VAL A 449 11.81 -17.23 -11.76
C VAL A 449 11.03 -15.92 -11.71
N SER A 450 11.69 -14.76 -11.84
CA SER A 450 11.07 -13.43 -11.72
C SER A 450 10.26 -13.23 -10.42
N GLY A 451 10.69 -13.87 -9.33
CA GLY A 451 9.99 -13.89 -8.04
C GLY A 451 8.74 -14.76 -7.98
N GLN A 452 8.42 -15.54 -9.03
CA GLN A 452 7.34 -16.52 -9.04
C GLN A 452 7.70 -17.73 -8.19
N TYR A 453 6.73 -18.30 -7.49
CA TYR A 453 6.86 -19.53 -6.68
C TYR A 453 7.84 -19.50 -5.50
N ILE A 454 8.79 -18.58 -5.39
CA ILE A 454 9.63 -18.41 -4.19
C ILE A 454 9.41 -17.03 -3.60
N SER A 455 9.06 -17.00 -2.32
CA SER A 455 9.00 -15.78 -1.52
C SER A 455 10.11 -15.79 -0.46
N HIS A 456 10.59 -14.59 -0.17
CA HIS A 456 11.58 -14.31 0.87
C HIS A 456 10.93 -13.38 1.90
N ASN A 457 11.11 -13.70 3.18
CA ASN A 457 10.60 -12.91 4.28
C ASN A 457 11.75 -12.12 4.91
N ASP A 458 11.77 -10.81 4.66
CA ASP A 458 12.81 -9.90 5.16
C ASP A 458 12.90 -9.85 6.70
N GLY A 459 11.81 -10.19 7.41
CA GLY A 459 11.76 -10.13 8.87
C GLY A 459 12.49 -11.27 9.59
N ASN A 460 12.64 -12.43 8.94
CA ASN A 460 13.28 -13.61 9.54
C ASN A 460 14.24 -14.36 8.60
N ASP A 461 14.56 -13.78 7.45
CA ASP A 461 15.43 -14.31 6.39
C ASP A 461 15.03 -15.70 5.86
N GLN A 462 13.75 -16.07 5.97
CA GLN A 462 13.27 -17.36 5.49
C GLN A 462 12.86 -17.29 4.01
N TYR A 463 13.22 -18.35 3.28
CA TYR A 463 12.81 -18.59 1.91
C TYR A 463 11.82 -19.75 1.86
N TYR A 464 10.75 -19.60 1.06
CA TYR A 464 9.71 -20.61 0.98
C TYR A 464 9.05 -20.71 -0.39
N LEU A 465 8.53 -21.90 -0.70
CA LEU A 465 7.72 -22.13 -1.90
C LEU A 465 6.34 -21.48 -1.72
N ASP A 466 6.06 -20.41 -2.44
CA ASP A 466 4.82 -19.64 -2.38
C ASP A 466 3.86 -20.08 -3.50
N LEU A 467 2.90 -20.95 -3.14
CA LEU A 467 1.92 -21.50 -4.08
C LEU A 467 0.93 -20.43 -4.59
N LYS A 468 0.78 -19.30 -3.88
CA LYS A 468 -0.15 -18.21 -4.23
C LYS A 468 0.47 -17.21 -5.22
N LYS A 469 1.81 -17.14 -5.32
CA LYS A 469 2.56 -16.35 -6.31
C LYS A 469 2.64 -17.04 -7.69
N ASP A 470 1.50 -17.49 -8.20
CA ASP A 470 1.35 -18.06 -9.54
C ASP A 470 0.97 -17.00 -10.60
N VAL A 471 0.83 -15.73 -10.20
CA VAL A 471 0.35 -14.65 -11.07
C VAL A 471 1.51 -13.81 -11.58
N ASP A 472 1.76 -13.89 -12.89
CA ASP A 472 2.59 -12.92 -13.60
C ASP A 472 1.83 -11.60 -13.73
N PHE A 473 1.97 -10.75 -12.71
CA PHE A 473 1.27 -9.47 -12.64
C PHE A 473 1.65 -8.54 -13.80
N ASP A 474 2.90 -8.56 -14.26
CA ASP A 474 3.34 -7.69 -15.36
C ASP A 474 2.78 -8.18 -16.69
N ALA A 475 2.79 -9.49 -16.94
CA ALA A 475 2.14 -10.06 -18.14
C ALA A 475 0.63 -9.79 -18.14
N ARG A 476 -0.05 -9.92 -16.99
CA ARG A 476 -1.49 -9.59 -16.89
C ARG A 476 -1.77 -8.10 -17.09
N ILE A 477 -0.91 -7.22 -16.59
CA ILE A 477 -1.02 -5.78 -16.81
C ILE A 477 -0.85 -5.46 -18.29
N ASP A 478 0.13 -6.07 -18.96
CA ASP A 478 0.38 -5.89 -20.39
C ASP A 478 -0.83 -6.41 -21.21
N GLU A 479 -1.30 -7.65 -20.96
CA GLU A 479 -2.48 -8.23 -21.62
C GLU A 479 -3.75 -7.39 -21.38
N ARG A 480 -3.97 -6.94 -20.15
CA ARG A 480 -5.11 -6.07 -19.84
C ARG A 480 -4.97 -4.73 -20.55
N GLY A 481 -3.79 -4.11 -20.53
CA GLY A 481 -3.52 -2.83 -21.21
C GLY A 481 -3.69 -2.90 -22.73
N GLU A 482 -3.38 -4.05 -23.34
CA GLU A 482 -3.64 -4.33 -24.76
C GLU A 482 -5.15 -4.50 -25.04
N SER A 483 -5.89 -5.12 -24.12
CA SER A 483 -7.34 -5.33 -24.25
C SER A 483 -8.19 -4.07 -24.09
N LEU A 484 -7.63 -2.98 -23.52
CA LEU A 484 -8.37 -1.73 -23.31
C LEU A 484 -8.58 -0.99 -24.63
N ASP A 485 -9.79 -0.49 -24.83
CA ASP A 485 -10.12 0.34 -25.98
C ASP A 485 -9.59 1.79 -25.78
N ARG A 486 -9.69 2.60 -26.84
CA ARG A 486 -9.17 3.97 -26.79
C ARG A 486 -9.94 4.85 -25.79
N ASN A 487 -11.23 4.60 -25.56
CA ASN A 487 -12.03 5.38 -24.62
C ASN A 487 -11.62 5.11 -23.17
N ASP A 488 -11.33 3.85 -22.84
CA ASP A 488 -10.79 3.46 -21.54
C ASP A 488 -9.40 4.07 -21.33
N LEU A 489 -8.52 4.02 -22.34
CA LEU A 489 -7.21 4.67 -22.26
C LEU A 489 -7.32 6.18 -22.04
N ASN A 490 -8.25 6.85 -22.73
CA ASN A 490 -8.51 8.28 -22.57
C ASN A 490 -9.03 8.60 -21.15
N ARG A 491 -9.85 7.72 -20.56
CA ARG A 491 -10.32 7.88 -19.17
C ARG A 491 -9.13 7.87 -18.21
N TYR A 492 -8.28 6.86 -18.27
CA TYR A 492 -7.11 6.75 -17.39
C TYR A 492 -6.07 7.86 -17.66
N PHE A 493 -5.88 8.26 -18.92
CA PHE A 493 -5.06 9.41 -19.26
C PHE A 493 -5.56 10.67 -18.55
N PHE A 494 -6.85 10.98 -18.66
CA PHE A 494 -7.42 12.15 -17.99
C PHE A 494 -7.33 12.07 -16.46
N ASP A 495 -7.49 10.88 -15.87
CA ASP A 495 -7.30 10.71 -14.44
C ASP A 495 -5.87 11.05 -14.01
N SER A 496 -4.88 10.64 -14.82
CA SER A 496 -3.47 11.01 -14.59
C SER A 496 -3.18 12.49 -14.84
N LEU A 497 -3.77 13.09 -15.88
CA LEU A 497 -3.59 14.49 -16.22
C LEU A 497 -4.21 15.42 -15.17
N ARG A 498 -5.36 15.03 -14.60
CA ARG A 498 -6.00 15.73 -13.48
C ARG A 498 -5.03 15.90 -12.31
N GLU A 499 -4.30 14.84 -11.96
CA GLU A 499 -3.30 14.88 -10.88
C GLU A 499 -2.06 15.70 -11.27
N ILE A 500 -1.62 15.63 -12.53
CA ILE A 500 -0.49 16.43 -13.03
C ILE A 500 -0.78 17.94 -12.96
N LEU A 501 -2.03 18.32 -13.22
CA LEU A 501 -2.51 19.70 -13.19
C LEU A 501 -3.04 20.12 -11.81
N ASP A 502 -2.84 19.30 -10.78
CA ASP A 502 -3.32 19.53 -9.40
C ASP A 502 -4.81 19.92 -9.31
N LEU A 503 -5.64 19.30 -10.17
CA LEU A 503 -7.07 19.58 -10.26
C LEU A 503 -7.87 18.76 -9.23
N ASP A 504 -8.85 19.41 -8.60
CA ASP A 504 -9.75 18.77 -7.64
C ASP A 504 -10.49 17.54 -8.22
N THR A 505 -10.79 16.58 -7.35
CA THR A 505 -11.60 15.39 -7.72
C THR A 505 -13.06 15.75 -7.97
N SER A 506 -13.58 16.77 -7.27
CA SER A 506 -14.89 17.34 -7.51
C SER A 506 -14.86 18.28 -8.71
N THR A 507 -15.75 18.06 -9.66
CA THR A 507 -15.91 18.93 -10.83
C THR A 507 -16.96 20.01 -10.56
N TYR A 508 -16.83 21.15 -11.24
CA TYR A 508 -17.74 22.29 -11.08
C TYR A 508 -19.20 21.95 -11.45
N VAL A 509 -19.39 21.02 -12.40
CA VAL A 509 -20.70 20.44 -12.74
C VAL A 509 -20.60 18.92 -12.59
N SER A 510 -21.49 18.34 -11.78
CA SER A 510 -21.55 16.90 -11.57
C SER A 510 -21.74 16.15 -12.90
N GLY A 511 -20.90 15.14 -13.15
CA GLY A 511 -20.94 14.35 -14.39
C GLY A 511 -20.14 14.93 -15.56
N HIS A 512 -19.59 16.13 -15.46
CA HIS A 512 -18.74 16.75 -16.48
C HIS A 512 -17.34 17.05 -15.95
N LYS A 513 -16.29 16.88 -16.77
CA LYS A 513 -14.89 17.17 -16.42
C LYS A 513 -14.57 18.66 -16.64
N ILE A 514 -15.09 19.50 -15.75
CA ILE A 514 -14.98 20.96 -15.79
C ILE A 514 -14.44 21.51 -14.46
N TRP A 515 -13.48 22.43 -14.54
CA TRP A 515 -12.89 23.11 -13.39
C TRP A 515 -12.89 24.63 -13.60
N PHE A 516 -13.05 25.38 -12.50
CA PHE A 516 -12.81 26.82 -12.52
C PHE A 516 -11.32 27.10 -12.72
N SER A 517 -10.98 28.06 -13.57
CA SER A 517 -9.60 28.39 -13.88
C SER A 517 -9.42 29.90 -14.00
N GLU A 518 -8.19 30.36 -13.76
CA GLU A 518 -7.80 31.76 -13.90
C GLU A 518 -6.61 31.89 -14.84
N LEU A 519 -6.75 32.70 -15.89
CA LEU A 519 -5.67 32.98 -16.84
C LEU A 519 -5.06 34.36 -16.60
N PRO A 520 -3.73 34.50 -16.67
CA PRO A 520 -3.07 35.79 -16.50
C PRO A 520 -3.27 36.68 -17.73
N TRP A 521 -3.78 37.89 -17.51
CA TRP A 521 -3.71 38.99 -18.48
C TRP A 521 -2.50 39.88 -18.15
N LEU A 522 -1.35 39.48 -18.69
CA LEU A 522 -0.04 40.01 -18.27
C LEU A 522 0.10 41.53 -18.42
N GLU A 523 -0.46 42.12 -19.49
CA GLU A 523 -0.40 43.56 -19.74
C GLU A 523 -1.13 44.38 -18.68
N HIS A 524 -2.23 43.86 -18.14
CA HIS A 524 -3.05 44.54 -17.13
C HIS A 524 -2.69 44.13 -15.70
N LYS A 525 -1.82 43.12 -15.54
CA LYS A 525 -1.42 42.53 -14.25
C LYS A 525 -2.62 42.07 -13.41
N VAL A 526 -3.59 41.44 -14.07
CA VAL A 526 -4.74 40.77 -13.44
C VAL A 526 -4.94 39.39 -14.02
N THR A 527 -5.70 38.54 -13.34
CA THR A 527 -6.26 37.33 -13.95
C THR A 527 -7.66 37.57 -14.49
N ARG A 528 -8.08 36.70 -15.40
CA ARG A 528 -9.46 36.57 -15.86
C ARG A 528 -10.00 35.20 -15.44
N PRO A 529 -11.23 35.09 -14.91
CA PRO A 529 -11.85 33.83 -14.56
C PRO A 529 -12.51 33.16 -15.77
N GLY A 530 -12.40 31.83 -15.84
CA GLY A 530 -12.96 31.00 -16.91
C GLY A 530 -13.03 29.55 -16.50
N TYR A 531 -13.10 28.67 -17.50
CA TYR A 531 -13.23 27.24 -17.28
C TYR A 531 -12.19 26.44 -18.06
N LEU A 532 -11.74 25.35 -17.44
CA LEU A 532 -10.92 24.32 -18.06
C LEU A 532 -11.74 23.03 -18.20
N PHE A 533 -11.67 22.42 -19.38
CA PHE A 533 -12.41 21.20 -19.74
C PHE A 533 -11.45 20.10 -20.16
N PHE A 534 -11.76 18.87 -19.77
CA PHE A 534 -11.21 17.68 -20.43
C PHE A 534 -12.25 17.14 -21.42
N GLY A 535 -11.89 17.13 -22.70
CA GLY A 535 -12.80 16.76 -23.79
C GLY A 535 -12.95 17.85 -24.84
N ALA A 536 -13.73 17.55 -25.87
CA ALA A 536 -13.91 18.43 -27.02
C ALA A 536 -14.91 19.58 -26.75
N PRO A 537 -14.82 20.72 -27.46
CA PRO A 537 -15.74 21.84 -27.28
C PRO A 537 -17.23 21.51 -27.39
N ASP A 538 -17.60 20.55 -28.23
CA ASP A 538 -18.99 20.12 -28.44
C ASP A 538 -19.53 19.22 -27.31
N GLU A 539 -18.68 18.75 -26.39
CA GLU A 539 -19.02 17.98 -25.18
C GLU A 539 -19.25 18.90 -23.96
N ARG A 540 -19.13 20.22 -24.17
CA ARG A 540 -19.31 21.24 -23.14
C ARG A 540 -20.72 21.20 -22.54
N SER A 541 -20.78 21.17 -21.21
CA SER A 541 -22.00 21.47 -20.46
C SER A 541 -22.47 22.90 -20.74
N THR A 542 -23.78 23.11 -20.83
CA THR A 542 -24.39 24.46 -20.88
C THR A 542 -24.99 24.88 -19.53
N ALA A 543 -24.79 24.08 -18.48
CA ALA A 543 -25.40 24.28 -17.16
C ALA A 543 -24.61 25.25 -16.25
N GLN A 544 -23.44 25.71 -16.66
CA GLN A 544 -22.60 26.69 -15.94
C GLN A 544 -22.78 28.12 -16.49
N PRO A 545 -22.65 29.16 -15.66
CA PRO A 545 -22.71 30.54 -16.12
C PRO A 545 -21.60 30.84 -17.13
N PRO A 546 -21.84 31.71 -18.13
CA PRO A 546 -20.77 32.19 -19.00
C PRO A 546 -19.65 32.89 -18.22
N ARG A 547 -18.40 32.67 -18.62
CA ARG A 547 -17.18 33.30 -18.08
C ARG A 547 -16.28 33.81 -19.21
N ASP A 548 -15.14 34.40 -18.87
CA ASP A 548 -14.30 35.17 -19.80
C ASP A 548 -13.56 34.32 -20.84
N PHE A 549 -13.38 33.02 -20.59
CA PHE A 549 -12.73 32.10 -21.52
C PHE A 549 -13.08 30.63 -21.25
N TYR A 550 -12.75 29.77 -22.23
CA TYR A 550 -12.83 28.31 -22.12
C TYR A 550 -11.54 27.66 -22.67
N VAL A 551 -10.87 26.85 -21.84
CA VAL A 551 -9.68 26.07 -22.23
C VAL A 551 -10.05 24.60 -22.31
N TYR A 552 -9.71 23.94 -23.41
CA TYR A 552 -9.99 22.52 -23.64
C TYR A 552 -8.70 21.72 -23.70
N LEU A 553 -8.66 20.58 -23.03
CA LEU A 553 -7.58 19.59 -23.12
C LEU A 553 -8.14 18.32 -23.73
N LEU A 554 -7.71 18.03 -24.96
CA LEU A 554 -8.08 16.84 -25.70
C LEU A 554 -7.22 15.64 -25.29
N PRO A 555 -7.74 14.41 -25.39
CA PRO A 555 -6.93 13.23 -25.15
C PRO A 555 -5.95 12.98 -26.33
N PRO A 556 -4.85 12.24 -26.07
CA PRO A 556 -3.92 11.78 -27.10
C PRO A 556 -4.58 11.06 -28.28
N GLY A 557 -4.28 11.48 -29.52
CA GLY A 557 -4.80 10.83 -30.73
C GLY A 557 -6.34 10.88 -30.81
N HIS A 558 -6.91 12.04 -30.49
CA HIS A 558 -8.34 12.28 -30.62
C HIS A 558 -8.73 12.39 -32.10
N ASP A 559 -9.24 11.29 -32.67
CA ASP A 559 -9.59 11.19 -34.10
C ASP A 559 -11.07 11.49 -34.41
N ARG A 560 -11.88 11.76 -33.37
CA ARG A 560 -13.29 12.10 -33.53
C ARG A 560 -13.38 13.49 -34.16
N ALA A 561 -14.09 13.60 -35.28
CA ALA A 561 -14.46 14.91 -35.82
C ALA A 561 -15.49 15.58 -34.89
N TRP A 562 -15.20 16.81 -34.45
CA TRP A 562 -16.15 17.67 -33.75
C TRP A 562 -16.41 18.94 -34.56
N ARG A 563 -17.48 19.64 -34.19
CA ARG A 563 -17.78 20.95 -34.76
C ARG A 563 -17.09 22.01 -33.92
N ASP A 564 -15.98 22.53 -34.44
CA ASP A 564 -15.33 23.72 -33.88
C ASP A 564 -15.98 24.98 -34.45
N GLU A 565 -16.39 25.90 -33.59
CA GLU A 565 -16.92 27.21 -33.99
C GLU A 565 -15.82 28.28 -34.05
N GLU A 566 -14.58 27.91 -33.71
CA GLU A 566 -13.37 28.74 -33.78
C GLU A 566 -13.50 30.06 -33.00
N ARG A 567 -14.19 30.01 -31.86
CA ARG A 567 -14.53 31.19 -31.09
C ARG A 567 -13.29 31.86 -30.50
N ALA A 568 -13.34 33.18 -30.38
CA ALA A 568 -12.23 34.00 -29.88
C ALA A 568 -11.95 33.84 -28.38
N ASP A 569 -12.88 33.25 -27.63
CA ASP A 569 -12.79 32.98 -26.20
C ASP A 569 -12.37 31.53 -25.88
N GLU A 570 -12.03 30.74 -26.89
CA GLU A 570 -11.72 29.31 -26.76
C GLU A 570 -10.28 28.98 -27.17
N VAL A 571 -9.58 28.19 -26.34
CA VAL A 571 -8.24 27.66 -26.64
C VAL A 571 -8.24 26.15 -26.44
N ILE A 572 -7.71 25.41 -27.41
CA ILE A 572 -7.71 23.95 -27.40
C ILE A 572 -6.27 23.45 -27.34
N PHE A 573 -5.98 22.51 -26.44
CA PHE A 573 -4.69 21.86 -26.28
C PHE A 573 -4.80 20.37 -26.58
N THR A 574 -3.78 19.81 -27.22
CA THR A 574 -3.64 18.37 -27.45
C THR A 574 -2.17 17.96 -27.46
N LEU A 575 -1.92 16.67 -27.26
CA LEU A 575 -0.59 16.08 -27.42
C LEU A 575 -0.48 15.43 -28.81
N GLY A 576 0.40 16.00 -29.64
CA GLY A 576 0.69 15.54 -30.99
C GLY A 576 2.01 14.77 -31.09
N GLY A 577 2.13 13.89 -32.09
CA GLY A 577 3.39 13.22 -32.44
C GLY A 577 3.94 12.26 -31.39
N LEU A 578 3.08 11.59 -30.62
CA LEU A 578 3.45 10.67 -29.55
C LEU A 578 4.11 9.40 -30.10
N ASP A 579 5.11 8.88 -29.39
CA ASP A 579 5.85 7.68 -29.76
C ASP A 579 5.28 6.40 -29.13
N ASP A 580 5.74 5.24 -29.61
CA ASP A 580 5.34 3.93 -29.08
C ASP A 580 5.68 3.79 -27.58
N ALA A 581 6.69 4.52 -27.10
CA ALA A 581 7.08 4.53 -25.70
C ALA A 581 5.99 5.17 -24.81
N PHE A 582 5.40 6.29 -25.24
CA PHE A 582 4.27 6.89 -24.53
C PHE A 582 3.06 5.96 -24.49
N ASP A 583 2.69 5.35 -25.63
CA ASP A 583 1.52 4.44 -25.69
C ASP A 583 1.73 3.22 -24.78
N ALA A 584 2.94 2.65 -24.75
CA ALA A 584 3.30 1.56 -23.85
C ALA A 584 3.19 1.94 -22.36
N ILE A 585 3.67 3.13 -21.97
CA ILE A 585 3.57 3.63 -20.59
C ILE A 585 2.10 3.83 -20.21
N LEU A 586 1.30 4.46 -21.08
CA LEU A 586 -0.11 4.70 -20.84
C LEU A 586 -0.91 3.39 -20.71
N ARG A 587 -0.66 2.41 -21.60
CA ARG A 587 -1.31 1.10 -21.55
C ARG A 587 -0.98 0.33 -20.29
N ARG A 588 0.28 0.34 -19.85
CA ARG A 588 0.70 -0.29 -18.59
C ARG A 588 0.07 0.37 -17.38
N TYR A 589 0.02 1.70 -17.36
CA TYR A 589 -0.66 2.44 -16.30
C TYR A 589 -2.16 2.10 -16.25
N ALA A 590 -2.83 2.16 -17.41
CA ALA A 590 -4.25 1.88 -17.53
C ALA A 590 -4.59 0.42 -17.18
N GLY A 591 -3.79 -0.54 -17.65
CA GLY A 591 -3.94 -1.96 -17.34
C GLY A 591 -3.76 -2.25 -15.85
N ALA A 592 -2.76 -1.65 -15.21
CA ALA A 592 -2.55 -1.77 -13.77
C ALA A 592 -3.70 -1.15 -12.95
N ARG A 593 -4.19 0.03 -13.33
CA ARG A 593 -5.35 0.67 -12.67
C ARG A 593 -6.66 -0.09 -12.87
N ALA A 594 -6.88 -0.66 -14.05
CA ALA A 594 -8.04 -1.51 -14.30
C ALA A 594 -8.02 -2.75 -13.40
N LEU A 595 -6.89 -3.46 -13.37
CA LEU A 595 -6.72 -4.65 -12.53
C LEU A 595 -6.77 -4.35 -11.03
N GLU A 596 -6.30 -3.19 -10.59
CA GLU A 596 -6.48 -2.73 -9.20
C GLU A 596 -7.96 -2.63 -8.82
N ASN A 597 -8.79 -2.07 -9.70
CA ASN A 597 -10.22 -1.91 -9.45
C ASN A 597 -10.99 -3.24 -9.57
N GLU A 598 -10.54 -4.15 -10.44
CA GLU A 598 -11.18 -5.44 -10.71
C GLU A 598 -10.78 -6.53 -9.69
N SER A 599 -9.58 -6.46 -9.12
CA SER A 599 -9.02 -7.52 -8.27
C SER A 599 -9.34 -7.35 -6.79
N ALA A 600 -9.97 -8.36 -6.18
CA ALA A 600 -10.22 -8.40 -4.73
C ALA A 600 -9.01 -8.86 -3.90
N SER A 601 -8.17 -9.77 -4.40
CA SER A 601 -7.09 -10.42 -3.63
C SER A 601 -5.71 -9.78 -3.81
N HIS A 602 -5.45 -9.13 -4.95
CA HIS A 602 -4.15 -8.52 -5.29
C HIS A 602 -4.23 -7.01 -5.54
N ARG A 603 -5.26 -6.35 -4.99
CA ARG A 603 -5.51 -4.91 -5.17
C ARG A 603 -4.28 -4.06 -4.86
N THR A 604 -3.64 -4.30 -3.72
CA THR A 604 -2.46 -3.54 -3.29
C THR A 604 -1.29 -3.68 -4.26
N VAL A 605 -1.03 -4.89 -4.79
CA VAL A 605 0.07 -5.14 -5.72
C VAL A 605 -0.14 -4.43 -7.06
N TYR A 606 -1.37 -4.48 -7.59
CA TYR A 606 -1.72 -3.72 -8.79
C TYR A 606 -1.69 -2.21 -8.55
N GLY A 607 -2.12 -1.75 -7.37
CA GLY A 607 -2.03 -0.35 -6.95
C GLY A 607 -0.59 0.17 -6.90
N ASP A 608 0.34 -0.58 -6.31
CA ASP A 608 1.76 -0.22 -6.25
C ASP A 608 2.37 -0.15 -7.66
N LYS A 609 2.03 -1.11 -8.53
CA LYS A 609 2.47 -1.11 -9.93
C LYS A 609 1.87 0.06 -10.72
N ALA A 610 0.59 0.37 -10.51
CA ALA A 610 -0.05 1.54 -11.11
C ALA A 610 0.61 2.85 -10.65
N ALA A 611 0.95 2.97 -9.36
CA ALA A 611 1.66 4.13 -8.82
C ALA A 611 3.05 4.30 -9.48
N ARG A 612 3.77 3.20 -9.69
CA ARG A 612 5.07 3.23 -10.39
C ARG A 612 4.94 3.66 -11.86
N GLN A 613 4.00 3.08 -12.60
CA GLN A 613 3.78 3.45 -14.01
C GLN A 613 3.28 4.90 -14.13
N ARG A 614 2.49 5.37 -13.16
CA ARG A 614 2.10 6.78 -13.06
C ARG A 614 3.31 7.70 -12.95
N THR A 615 4.27 7.38 -12.08
CA THR A 615 5.51 8.18 -11.96
C THR A 615 6.26 8.24 -13.29
N CYS A 616 6.33 7.13 -14.03
CA CYS A 616 6.93 7.10 -15.37
C CYS A 616 6.14 7.99 -16.36
N LEU A 617 4.81 7.94 -16.33
CA LEU A 617 3.95 8.79 -17.18
C LEU A 617 4.15 10.28 -16.86
N VAL A 618 4.12 10.66 -15.59
CA VAL A 618 4.35 12.04 -15.12
C VAL A 618 5.74 12.53 -15.52
N GLN A 619 6.77 11.69 -15.38
CA GLN A 619 8.13 12.03 -15.76
C GLN A 619 8.26 12.23 -17.27
N TRP A 620 7.62 11.37 -18.07
CA TRP A 620 7.60 11.49 -19.52
C TRP A 620 6.94 12.81 -19.93
N VAL A 621 5.76 13.12 -19.38
CA VAL A 621 5.02 14.35 -19.66
C VAL A 621 5.87 15.56 -19.27
N ASN A 622 6.40 15.63 -18.04
CA ASN A 622 7.26 16.75 -17.63
C ASN A 622 8.47 16.98 -18.53
N THR A 623 9.02 15.92 -19.13
CA THR A 623 10.20 16.00 -19.99
C THR A 623 9.85 16.44 -21.41
N HIS A 624 8.75 15.93 -21.97
CA HIS A 624 8.44 16.04 -23.40
C HIS A 624 7.21 16.91 -23.71
N LEU A 625 6.49 17.43 -22.72
CA LEU A 625 5.25 18.18 -22.92
C LEU A 625 5.47 19.37 -23.86
N VAL A 626 6.50 20.19 -23.65
CA VAL A 626 6.74 21.39 -24.45
C VAL A 626 7.00 21.07 -25.94
N GLU A 627 7.54 19.88 -26.22
CA GLU A 627 7.86 19.41 -27.57
C GLU A 627 6.62 18.89 -28.30
N HIS A 628 5.72 18.22 -27.57
CA HIS A 628 4.55 17.53 -28.11
C HIS A 628 3.22 18.28 -27.92
N LEU A 629 3.19 19.34 -27.11
CA LEU A 629 1.98 20.11 -26.86
C LEU A 629 1.67 21.04 -28.05
N GLU A 630 0.52 20.78 -28.65
CA GLU A 630 -0.07 21.59 -29.71
C GLU A 630 -1.23 22.41 -29.15
N VAL A 631 -1.37 23.64 -29.64
CA VAL A 631 -2.41 24.57 -29.25
C VAL A 631 -3.14 25.09 -30.49
N GLY A 632 -4.46 24.98 -30.47
CA GLY A 632 -5.40 25.53 -31.44
C GLY A 632 -6.07 26.78 -30.90
N TYR A 633 -6.07 27.84 -31.70
CA TYR A 633 -6.78 29.09 -31.42
C TYR A 633 -7.29 29.70 -32.72
N GLN A 634 -8.59 30.00 -32.78
CA GLN A 634 -9.28 30.54 -33.98
C GLN A 634 -8.94 29.77 -35.28
N GLY A 635 -9.07 28.44 -35.24
CA GLY A 635 -8.80 27.57 -36.38
C GLY A 635 -7.31 27.34 -36.72
N VAL A 636 -6.37 27.99 -36.01
CA VAL A 636 -4.94 27.88 -36.29
C VAL A 636 -4.23 27.04 -35.23
N TRP A 637 -3.62 25.92 -35.66
CA TRP A 637 -2.83 25.04 -34.82
C TRP A 637 -1.34 25.36 -34.89
N LYS A 638 -0.69 25.46 -33.73
CA LYS A 638 0.75 25.68 -33.59
C LYS A 638 1.30 24.86 -32.42
N ARG A 639 2.60 24.62 -32.40
CA ARG A 639 3.26 24.12 -31.18
C ARG A 639 3.20 25.18 -30.09
N ALA A 640 2.92 24.78 -28.85
CA ALA A 640 2.83 25.70 -27.72
C ALA A 640 4.14 26.50 -27.52
N SER A 641 5.29 25.89 -27.79
CA SER A 641 6.61 26.53 -27.77
C SER A 641 6.79 27.68 -28.79
N ALA A 642 6.00 27.71 -29.86
CA ALA A 642 6.05 28.77 -30.87
C ALA A 642 5.23 30.02 -30.48
N VAL A 643 4.31 29.90 -29.53
CA VAL A 643 3.44 30.99 -29.07
C VAL A 643 4.17 31.94 -28.12
N LEU A 644 5.18 31.45 -27.39
CA LEU A 644 5.96 32.26 -26.45
C LEU A 644 7.46 32.17 -26.76
N PRO A 645 8.12 33.29 -27.14
CA PRO A 645 9.56 33.36 -27.19
C PRO A 645 10.12 33.31 -25.76
N ARG A 646 10.45 32.10 -25.28
CA ARG A 646 11.06 31.77 -23.97
C ARG A 646 10.20 32.06 -22.72
N ALA A 647 9.09 31.35 -22.57
CA ALA A 647 8.49 31.08 -21.25
C ALA A 647 9.37 30.15 -20.36
N ALA A 648 10.40 29.53 -20.94
CA ALA A 648 11.31 28.60 -20.25
C ALA A 648 12.39 29.27 -19.37
N SER A 649 12.42 30.61 -19.24
CA SER A 649 13.49 31.32 -18.51
C SER A 649 13.14 31.76 -17.09
N SER A 650 11.97 31.42 -16.55
CA SER A 650 11.72 31.52 -15.11
C SER A 650 11.91 30.14 -14.48
N ALA A 651 13.01 29.97 -13.75
CA ALA A 651 13.25 28.78 -12.94
C ALA A 651 12.01 28.49 -12.07
N SER A 652 11.34 27.34 -12.29
CA SER A 652 10.17 26.79 -11.55
C SER A 652 8.73 26.96 -12.09
N ALA A 653 8.48 27.12 -13.39
CA ALA A 653 7.10 27.04 -13.90
C ALA A 653 6.60 25.59 -14.00
N THR A 654 5.44 25.29 -13.41
CA THR A 654 4.76 23.98 -13.53
C THR A 654 4.15 23.81 -14.93
N ILE A 655 3.72 22.59 -15.27
CA ILE A 655 2.97 22.34 -16.52
C ILE A 655 1.71 23.20 -16.59
N GLU A 656 1.02 23.32 -15.46
CA GLU A 656 -0.19 24.10 -15.35
C GLU A 656 0.07 25.59 -15.64
N ASP A 657 1.13 26.16 -15.05
CA ASP A 657 1.55 27.54 -15.32
C ASP A 657 1.84 27.75 -16.80
N PHE A 658 2.51 26.79 -17.45
CA PHE A 658 2.81 26.88 -18.87
C PHE A 658 1.54 26.93 -19.72
N ILE A 659 0.57 26.04 -19.48
CA ILE A 659 -0.73 26.04 -20.16
C ILE A 659 -1.46 27.37 -19.93
N ARG A 660 -1.48 27.85 -18.68
CA ARG A 660 -2.14 29.12 -18.32
C ARG A 660 -1.51 30.32 -19.04
N VAL A 661 -0.18 30.40 -19.12
CA VAL A 661 0.50 31.52 -19.80
C VAL A 661 0.31 31.45 -21.32
N VAL A 662 0.37 30.27 -21.93
CA VAL A 662 0.10 30.09 -23.37
C VAL A 662 -1.33 30.51 -23.71
N ALA A 663 -2.31 29.99 -22.96
CA ALA A 663 -3.72 30.32 -23.16
C ALA A 663 -3.98 31.82 -22.94
N GLY A 664 -3.47 32.40 -21.84
CA GLY A 664 -3.63 33.82 -21.52
C GLY A 664 -3.00 34.74 -22.57
N THR A 665 -1.91 34.32 -23.21
CA THR A 665 -1.28 35.08 -24.31
C THR A 665 -2.13 35.07 -25.57
N LEU A 666 -2.70 33.91 -25.93
CA LEU A 666 -3.58 33.78 -27.10
C LEU A 666 -4.90 34.54 -26.91
N LEU A 667 -5.45 34.52 -25.69
CA LEU A 667 -6.71 35.17 -25.32
C LEU A 667 -6.56 36.66 -24.98
N ALA A 668 -5.35 37.18 -24.84
CA ALA A 668 -5.13 38.59 -24.50
C ALA A 668 -5.84 39.59 -25.45
N PRO A 669 -5.88 39.38 -26.79
CA PRO A 669 -6.67 40.23 -27.70
C PRO A 669 -8.17 40.16 -27.39
N HIS A 670 -8.71 38.97 -27.12
CA HIS A 670 -10.11 38.80 -26.75
C HIS A 670 -10.44 39.55 -25.45
N PHE A 671 -9.56 39.46 -24.44
CA PHE A 671 -9.73 40.22 -23.21
C PHE A 671 -9.69 41.73 -23.45
N ALA A 672 -8.79 42.22 -24.31
CA ALA A 672 -8.70 43.64 -24.65
C ALA A 672 -9.97 44.16 -25.34
N ASP A 673 -10.53 43.38 -26.26
CA ASP A 673 -11.77 43.71 -26.96
C ASP A 673 -12.98 43.68 -26.02
N HIS A 674 -13.07 42.65 -25.16
CA HIS A 674 -14.19 42.49 -24.25
C HIS A 674 -14.17 43.49 -23.08
N TYR A 675 -12.98 43.83 -22.58
CA TYR A 675 -12.73 44.71 -21.44
C TYR A 675 -12.02 46.00 -21.87
N ALA A 676 -12.59 46.68 -22.85
CA ALA A 676 -12.07 47.96 -23.34
C ALA A 676 -12.02 48.99 -22.20
N GLY A 677 -10.84 49.54 -21.94
CA GLY A 677 -10.63 50.55 -20.90
C GLY A 677 -10.47 50.00 -19.47
N TYR A 678 -10.19 48.70 -19.31
CA TYR A 678 -9.90 48.11 -18.00
C TYR A 678 -8.54 48.60 -17.42
N PRO A 679 -8.40 48.74 -16.08
CA PRO A 679 -7.19 49.28 -15.45
C PRO A 679 -5.96 48.39 -15.60
N ARG A 680 -4.79 49.04 -15.64
CA ARG A 680 -3.48 48.38 -15.71
C ARG A 680 -2.73 48.58 -14.41
N PHE A 681 -2.54 47.51 -13.65
CA PHE A 681 -1.87 47.55 -12.34
C PHE A 681 -0.36 47.31 -12.48
N THR A 682 0.32 48.18 -13.23
CA THR A 682 1.73 48.01 -13.65
C THR A 682 2.72 47.94 -12.49
N ARG A 683 2.38 48.50 -11.32
CA ARG A 683 3.20 48.42 -10.10
C ARG A 683 3.17 47.05 -9.42
N LEU A 684 2.27 46.15 -9.80
CA LEU A 684 2.26 44.78 -9.26
C LEU A 684 3.33 43.91 -9.92
N ALA A 685 4.07 43.17 -9.10
CA ALA A 685 5.07 42.21 -9.60
C ALA A 685 4.40 41.06 -10.37
N GLN A 686 3.32 40.50 -9.83
CA GLN A 686 2.56 39.38 -10.38
C GLN A 686 1.11 39.77 -10.70
N PRO A 687 0.45 39.09 -11.65
CA PRO A 687 -0.98 39.29 -11.90
C PRO A 687 -1.81 39.04 -10.64
N MET A 688 -2.72 39.95 -10.33
CA MET A 688 -3.66 39.83 -9.22
C MET A 688 -4.78 38.83 -9.53
N THR A 689 -4.96 37.84 -8.65
CA THR A 689 -6.03 36.84 -8.74
C THR A 689 -7.37 37.36 -8.26
N GLU A 690 -8.45 36.67 -8.61
CA GLU A 690 -9.79 36.95 -8.10
C GLU A 690 -9.86 36.86 -6.56
N ALA A 691 -9.18 35.88 -5.96
CA ALA A 691 -9.11 35.72 -4.51
C ALA A 691 -8.33 36.85 -3.81
N ALA A 692 -7.29 37.40 -4.45
CA ALA A 692 -6.49 38.49 -3.89
C ALA A 692 -7.16 39.87 -4.04
N ARG A 693 -8.12 40.00 -4.97
CA ARG A 693 -8.77 41.26 -5.34
C ARG A 693 -9.37 42.02 -4.14
N PRO A 694 -10.19 41.42 -3.25
CA PRO A 694 -10.83 42.15 -2.16
C PRO A 694 -9.80 42.65 -1.13
N GLY A 695 -8.74 41.87 -0.87
CA GLY A 695 -7.64 42.29 0.00
C GLY A 695 -6.91 43.51 -0.56
N ASN A 696 -6.57 43.50 -1.84
CA ASN A 696 -5.89 44.62 -2.51
C ASN A 696 -6.77 45.87 -2.54
N ALA A 697 -8.08 45.73 -2.76
CA ALA A 697 -9.04 46.84 -2.67
C ALA A 697 -9.15 47.40 -1.24
N THR A 698 -9.13 46.54 -0.22
CA THR A 698 -9.14 46.94 1.19
C THR A 698 -7.93 47.79 1.54
N GLU A 699 -6.74 47.39 1.09
CA GLU A 699 -5.49 48.15 1.26
C GLU A 699 -5.56 49.55 0.62
N ALA A 700 -6.15 49.64 -0.58
CA ALA A 700 -6.35 50.92 -1.26
C ALA A 700 -7.33 51.83 -0.50
N ILE A 701 -8.45 51.27 -0.01
CA ILE A 701 -9.45 51.98 0.79
C ILE A 701 -8.84 52.47 2.11
N ALA A 702 -8.04 51.63 2.79
CA ALA A 702 -7.35 52.01 4.02
C ALA A 702 -6.38 53.18 3.79
N GLN A 703 -5.63 53.16 2.68
CA GLN A 703 -4.74 54.26 2.29
C GLN A 703 -5.50 55.56 2.00
N ILE A 704 -6.64 55.49 1.29
CA ILE A 704 -7.52 56.67 1.08
C ILE A 704 -8.04 57.21 2.42
N ALA A 705 -8.41 56.32 3.35
CA ALA A 705 -8.93 56.66 4.67
C ALA A 705 -7.85 57.10 5.69
N GLY A 706 -6.63 57.41 5.23
CA GLY A 706 -5.57 58.00 6.05
C GLY A 706 -4.65 57.00 6.77
N ARG A 707 -4.71 55.71 6.45
CA ARG A 707 -3.72 54.73 6.93
C ARG A 707 -2.40 54.85 6.16
N PRO A 708 -1.26 54.40 6.72
CA PRO A 708 0.01 54.41 6.02
C PRO A 708 -0.07 53.72 4.66
N ALA A 709 0.53 54.32 3.63
CA ALA A 709 0.52 53.77 2.29
C ALA A 709 1.23 52.41 2.24
N THR A 710 0.58 51.43 1.60
CA THR A 710 1.17 50.12 1.33
C THR A 710 1.48 49.97 -0.15
N HIS A 711 2.39 49.05 -0.49
CA HIS A 711 2.73 48.79 -1.90
C HIS A 711 1.51 48.32 -2.70
N LEU A 712 0.67 47.47 -2.11
CA LEU A 712 -0.56 46.96 -2.72
C LEU A 712 -1.60 48.07 -2.88
N GLY A 713 -1.87 48.86 -1.83
CA GLY A 713 -2.79 49.99 -1.91
C GLY A 713 -2.36 51.02 -2.96
N THR A 714 -1.08 51.37 -2.98
CA THR A 714 -0.52 52.30 -3.98
C THR A 714 -0.62 51.76 -5.40
N ALA A 715 -0.37 50.46 -5.61
CA ALA A 715 -0.47 49.82 -6.92
C ALA A 715 -1.91 49.83 -7.46
N VAL A 716 -2.90 49.60 -6.59
CA VAL A 716 -4.33 49.67 -6.95
C VAL A 716 -4.76 51.10 -7.29
N LEU A 717 -4.41 52.07 -6.44
CA LEU A 717 -4.77 53.48 -6.66
C LEU A 717 -4.12 54.03 -7.95
N ASP A 718 -2.88 53.65 -8.24
CA ASP A 718 -2.19 54.00 -9.48
C ASP A 718 -2.86 53.37 -10.72
N GLY A 719 -3.21 52.09 -10.66
CA GLY A 719 -3.87 51.39 -11.77
C GLY A 719 -5.27 51.93 -12.09
N LEU A 720 -5.99 52.40 -11.06
CA LEU A 720 -7.25 53.13 -11.20
C LEU A 720 -7.07 54.62 -11.52
N GLN A 721 -5.83 55.10 -11.65
CA GLN A 721 -5.48 56.50 -11.93
C GLN A 721 -6.07 57.48 -10.90
N LEU A 722 -6.09 57.08 -9.63
CA LEU A 722 -6.60 57.85 -8.49
C LEU A 722 -5.49 58.56 -7.69
N LEU A 723 -4.25 58.51 -8.18
CA LEU A 723 -3.11 59.21 -7.58
C LEU A 723 -2.74 60.43 -8.43
N GLY A 724 -2.65 61.59 -7.78
CA GLY A 724 -2.13 62.83 -8.35
C GLY A 724 -0.63 63.02 -8.09
N GLU A 725 -0.18 64.27 -8.15
CA GLU A 725 1.20 64.63 -7.83
C GLU A 725 1.57 64.23 -6.39
N ASN A 726 2.82 63.81 -6.18
CA ASN A 726 3.35 63.38 -4.88
C ASN A 726 2.58 62.24 -4.20
N THR A 727 1.96 61.33 -4.97
CA THR A 727 1.21 60.17 -4.46
C THR A 727 0.00 60.51 -3.58
N THR A 728 -0.52 61.74 -3.73
CA THR A 728 -1.76 62.16 -3.06
C THR A 728 -2.98 61.58 -3.79
N VAL A 729 -4.06 61.29 -3.07
CA VAL A 729 -5.30 60.78 -3.66
C VAL A 729 -6.01 61.93 -4.39
N ASP A 730 -6.12 61.81 -5.71
CA ASP A 730 -6.78 62.77 -6.59
C ASP A 730 -7.63 62.01 -7.63
N PRO A 731 -8.96 61.93 -7.45
CA PRO A 731 -9.83 61.24 -8.39
C PRO A 731 -10.13 62.05 -9.66
N GLY A 732 -9.76 63.33 -9.74
CA GLY A 732 -10.20 64.25 -10.80
C GLY A 732 -9.71 63.86 -12.22
N GLY A 733 -8.58 63.16 -12.30
CA GLY A 733 -8.02 62.65 -13.56
C GLY A 733 -8.45 61.21 -13.92
N SER A 734 -9.10 60.48 -12.99
CA SER A 734 -9.42 59.07 -13.20
C SER A 734 -10.60 58.90 -14.17
N PRO A 735 -10.46 58.13 -15.27
CA PRO A 735 -11.56 57.87 -16.18
C PRO A 735 -12.73 57.15 -15.47
N TYR A 736 -12.44 56.33 -14.47
CA TYR A 736 -13.44 55.60 -13.69
C TYR A 736 -14.22 56.53 -12.76
N ALA A 737 -13.53 57.44 -12.07
CA ALA A 737 -14.18 58.43 -11.21
C ALA A 737 -15.03 59.41 -12.02
N LEU A 738 -14.51 59.90 -13.16
CA LEU A 738 -15.23 60.79 -14.07
C LEU A 738 -16.50 60.14 -14.64
N ALA A 739 -16.49 58.83 -14.90
CA ALA A 739 -17.68 58.11 -15.34
C ALA A 739 -18.77 58.09 -14.25
N LEU A 740 -18.40 57.84 -12.99
CA LEU A 740 -19.33 57.88 -11.86
C LEU A 740 -19.88 59.29 -11.61
N LEU A 741 -19.04 60.32 -11.73
CA LEU A 741 -19.45 61.72 -11.62
C LEU A 741 -20.36 62.15 -12.76
N ARG A 742 -20.12 61.71 -14.00
CA ARG A 742 -20.99 61.97 -15.15
C ARG A 742 -22.40 61.42 -14.92
N ARG A 743 -22.50 60.18 -14.43
CA ARG A 743 -23.79 59.56 -14.05
C ARG A 743 -24.53 60.35 -12.97
N LEU A 744 -23.81 60.92 -12.01
CA LEU A 744 -24.40 61.79 -11.00
C LEU A 744 -24.77 63.18 -11.56
N GLY A 745 -24.04 63.67 -12.55
CA GLY A 745 -24.34 64.91 -13.28
C GLY A 745 -25.64 64.85 -14.08
N GLU A 746 -26.00 63.66 -14.58
CA GLU A 746 -27.27 63.40 -15.28
C GLU A 746 -28.49 63.44 -14.34
N LYS A 747 -28.28 63.44 -13.01
CA LYS A 747 -29.35 63.49 -12.00
C LYS A 747 -29.71 64.94 -11.62
N SER A 748 -30.99 65.15 -11.25
CA SER A 748 -31.43 66.43 -10.65
C SER A 748 -30.87 66.60 -9.22
N ASP A 749 -30.88 67.83 -8.68
CA ASP A 749 -30.22 68.18 -7.41
C ASP A 749 -30.61 67.33 -6.20
N ASN A 750 -31.81 66.74 -6.19
CA ASN A 750 -32.32 65.90 -5.10
C ASN A 750 -32.31 64.40 -5.41
N GLN A 751 -31.75 63.99 -6.55
CA GLN A 751 -31.69 62.60 -6.95
C GLN A 751 -30.32 61.99 -6.65
N VAL A 752 -30.33 60.69 -6.40
CA VAL A 752 -29.15 59.87 -6.12
C VAL A 752 -28.97 58.85 -7.25
N VAL A 753 -27.76 58.34 -7.39
CA VAL A 753 -27.45 57.22 -8.29
C VAL A 753 -27.46 55.94 -7.47
N ASN A 754 -28.40 55.03 -7.78
CA ASN A 754 -28.53 53.76 -7.10
C ASN A 754 -27.48 52.75 -7.62
N ARG A 755 -27.11 51.77 -6.79
CA ARG A 755 -26.15 50.73 -7.20
C ARG A 755 -26.54 50.01 -8.49
N GLY A 756 -27.82 49.67 -8.67
CA GLY A 756 -28.31 49.01 -9.89
C GLY A 756 -28.22 49.85 -11.17
N GLU A 757 -27.86 51.13 -11.06
CA GLU A 757 -27.58 52.01 -12.20
C GLU A 757 -26.09 52.01 -12.60
N ILE A 758 -25.25 51.34 -11.79
CA ILE A 758 -23.80 51.22 -12.00
C ILE A 758 -23.41 49.76 -12.18
N ILE A 759 -23.93 48.86 -11.35
CA ILE A 759 -23.60 47.44 -11.33
C ILE A 759 -24.72 46.63 -11.96
N GLU A 760 -24.38 45.77 -12.91
CA GLU A 760 -25.26 44.75 -13.47
C GLU A 760 -24.82 43.34 -13.06
N ILE A 761 -25.77 42.42 -13.03
CA ILE A 761 -25.52 40.99 -12.85
C ILE A 761 -25.40 40.37 -14.24
N VAL A 762 -24.17 40.09 -14.68
CA VAL A 762 -23.88 39.52 -16.01
C VAL A 762 -24.11 38.01 -16.08
N ALA A 763 -24.02 37.30 -14.94
CA ALA A 763 -24.38 35.88 -14.86
C ALA A 763 -24.81 35.49 -13.44
N GLY A 764 -25.76 34.55 -13.34
CA GLY A 764 -26.09 33.91 -12.06
C GLY A 764 -25.03 32.90 -11.67
N GLY A 765 -24.49 32.96 -10.45
CA GLY A 765 -23.55 31.96 -9.93
C GLY A 765 -24.21 30.99 -8.95
N VAL A 766 -23.55 29.86 -8.70
CA VAL A 766 -23.98 28.86 -7.70
C VAL A 766 -23.87 29.42 -6.27
N ASP A 767 -22.83 30.22 -5.99
CA ASP A 767 -22.58 30.82 -4.66
C ASP A 767 -22.75 32.35 -4.63
N ARG A 768 -22.30 33.07 -5.68
CA ARG A 768 -22.44 34.53 -5.82
C ARG A 768 -22.67 34.92 -7.29
N PRO A 769 -23.54 35.92 -7.58
CA PRO A 769 -23.70 36.45 -8.92
C PRO A 769 -22.39 37.07 -9.43
N VAL A 770 -22.16 36.99 -10.73
CA VAL A 770 -21.06 37.71 -11.39
C VAL A 770 -21.55 39.12 -11.65
N GLU A 771 -20.93 40.08 -10.98
CA GLU A 771 -21.31 41.48 -11.04
C GLU A 771 -20.22 42.30 -11.71
N LYS A 772 -20.62 43.22 -12.59
CA LYS A 772 -19.72 44.09 -13.33
C LYS A 772 -20.32 45.48 -13.44
N ASP A 773 -19.47 46.50 -13.52
CA ASP A 773 -19.95 47.85 -13.81
C ASP A 773 -20.33 48.03 -15.29
N LEU A 774 -21.35 48.84 -15.54
CA LEU A 774 -21.91 49.08 -16.86
C LEU A 774 -21.00 49.84 -17.82
N SER A 775 -19.97 50.54 -17.32
CA SER A 775 -19.13 51.42 -18.13
C SER A 775 -17.85 50.73 -18.60
N HIS A 776 -17.15 50.05 -17.68
CA HIS A 776 -15.82 49.48 -17.95
C HIS A 776 -15.72 47.99 -17.59
N LYS A 777 -16.83 47.36 -17.20
CA LYS A 777 -16.90 45.96 -16.74
C LYS A 777 -15.90 45.66 -15.61
N LEU A 778 -15.78 46.58 -14.67
CA LEU A 778 -15.02 46.44 -13.45
C LEU A 778 -15.79 45.64 -12.41
N GLU A 779 -15.06 44.92 -11.58
CA GLU A 779 -15.65 44.26 -10.43
C GLU A 779 -16.05 45.28 -9.34
N PRO A 780 -17.08 44.99 -8.53
CA PRO A 780 -17.63 45.93 -7.55
C PRO A 780 -16.60 46.50 -6.56
N GLU A 781 -15.54 45.77 -6.26
CA GLU A 781 -14.46 46.22 -5.38
C GLU A 781 -13.70 47.43 -5.96
N TRP A 782 -13.51 47.50 -7.28
CA TRP A 782 -12.88 48.66 -7.91
C TRP A 782 -13.77 49.89 -7.92
N ILE A 783 -15.08 49.67 -8.07
CA ILE A 783 -16.07 50.74 -7.92
C ILE A 783 -16.08 51.25 -6.49
N ALA A 784 -15.98 50.37 -5.48
CA ALA A 784 -15.88 50.75 -4.08
C ALA A 784 -14.65 51.64 -3.80
N VAL A 785 -13.46 51.24 -4.27
CA VAL A 785 -12.22 52.05 -4.13
C VAL A 785 -12.41 53.43 -4.77
N THR A 786 -12.98 53.49 -5.98
CA THR A 786 -13.21 54.73 -6.71
C THR A 786 -14.22 55.64 -6.00
N LEU A 787 -15.31 55.08 -5.47
CA LEU A 787 -16.31 55.83 -4.69
C LEU A 787 -15.72 56.38 -3.39
N VAL A 788 -14.91 55.60 -2.66
CA VAL A 788 -14.26 56.08 -1.44
C VAL A 788 -13.26 57.20 -1.74
N ALA A 789 -12.54 57.13 -2.87
CA ALA A 789 -11.67 58.23 -3.32
C ALA A 789 -12.46 59.51 -3.61
N LEU A 790 -13.63 59.41 -4.25
CA LEU A 790 -14.53 60.55 -4.49
C LEU A 790 -15.13 61.11 -3.18
N VAL A 791 -15.43 60.26 -2.20
CA VAL A 791 -15.88 60.68 -0.86
C VAL A 791 -14.75 61.42 -0.13
N HIS A 792 -13.53 60.90 -0.18
CA HIS A 792 -12.35 61.54 0.41
C HIS A 792 -12.09 62.93 -0.19
N HIS A 793 -12.22 63.06 -1.52
CA HIS A 793 -12.07 64.34 -2.21
C HIS A 793 -13.26 65.30 -1.93
N GLY A 794 -14.40 64.77 -1.49
CA GLY A 794 -15.60 65.53 -1.15
C GLY A 794 -16.55 65.78 -2.32
N ASP A 795 -16.41 65.03 -3.41
CA ASP A 795 -17.26 65.17 -4.61
C ASP A 795 -18.64 64.52 -4.44
N ILE A 796 -18.73 63.48 -3.59
CA ILE A 796 -19.95 62.70 -3.37
C ILE A 796 -20.15 62.34 -1.89
N THR A 797 -21.36 61.93 -1.56
CA THR A 797 -21.68 61.18 -0.33
C THR A 797 -22.12 59.77 -0.70
N LEU A 798 -21.63 58.76 0.01
CA LEU A 798 -21.90 57.34 -0.25
C LEU A 798 -22.75 56.72 0.86
N THR A 799 -23.91 56.18 0.54
CA THR A 799 -24.78 55.50 1.52
C THR A 799 -24.68 53.99 1.38
N LEU A 800 -24.39 53.31 2.48
CA LEU A 800 -24.20 51.85 2.56
C LEU A 800 -25.48 51.12 2.99
N ASN A 801 -25.54 49.81 2.70
CA ASN A 801 -26.64 48.93 3.14
C ASN A 801 -26.63 48.81 4.67
N GLY A 802 -27.51 49.59 5.32
CA GLY A 802 -27.51 49.80 6.79
C GLY A 802 -27.83 51.25 7.22
N LYS A 803 -28.00 52.17 6.26
CA LYS A 803 -28.26 53.62 6.44
C LYS A 803 -27.09 54.44 6.97
N GLU A 804 -25.89 53.86 7.07
CA GLU A 804 -24.66 54.60 7.30
C GLU A 804 -24.27 55.36 6.03
N THR A 805 -23.89 56.64 6.16
CA THR A 805 -23.45 57.49 5.05
C THR A 805 -22.02 57.93 5.31
N LEU A 806 -21.15 57.70 4.34
CA LEU A 806 -19.80 58.21 4.29
C LEU A 806 -19.77 59.54 3.54
N ASP A 807 -19.14 60.53 4.16
CA ASP A 807 -18.83 61.85 3.61
C ASP A 807 -17.36 62.19 3.89
N ALA A 808 -16.88 63.33 3.39
CA ALA A 808 -15.48 63.73 3.58
C ALA A 808 -15.06 63.82 5.07
N GLY A 809 -16.01 64.04 5.99
CA GLY A 809 -15.73 64.12 7.43
C GLY A 809 -15.73 62.76 8.14
N SER A 810 -16.15 61.69 7.47
CA SER A 810 -16.30 60.34 8.03
C SER A 810 -15.62 59.25 7.20
N VAL A 811 -14.81 59.64 6.20
CA VAL A 811 -14.12 58.73 5.28
C VAL A 811 -13.09 57.83 5.98
N ASP A 812 -12.54 58.29 7.11
CA ASP A 812 -11.62 57.53 7.96
C ASP A 812 -12.23 56.20 8.45
N ARG A 813 -13.56 56.16 8.63
CA ARG A 813 -14.30 54.95 9.01
C ARG A 813 -14.21 53.85 7.97
N ALA A 814 -14.02 54.20 6.68
CA ALA A 814 -13.88 53.23 5.61
C ALA A 814 -12.66 52.31 5.82
N ALA A 815 -11.62 52.76 6.53
CA ALA A 815 -10.41 51.97 6.81
C ALA A 815 -10.68 50.67 7.59
N THR A 816 -11.76 50.59 8.36
CA THR A 816 -12.08 49.42 9.19
C THR A 816 -13.31 48.66 8.70
N MET A 817 -13.89 49.07 7.58
CA MET A 817 -15.05 48.39 6.99
C MET A 817 -14.59 47.22 6.12
N ASN A 818 -15.42 46.18 6.05
CA ASN A 818 -15.24 45.14 5.03
C ASN A 818 -15.52 45.74 3.64
N VAL A 819 -14.61 45.53 2.69
CA VAL A 819 -14.77 46.00 1.30
C VAL A 819 -16.08 45.50 0.68
N GLU A 820 -16.56 44.31 1.03
CA GLU A 820 -17.83 43.78 0.55
C GLU A 820 -19.02 44.65 0.98
N THR A 821 -18.97 45.27 2.17
CA THR A 821 -19.99 46.23 2.64
C THR A 821 -20.00 47.49 1.79
N ILE A 822 -18.83 47.98 1.38
CA ILE A 822 -18.69 49.18 0.56
C ILE A 822 -19.07 48.88 -0.90
N ALA A 823 -18.66 47.73 -1.43
CA ALA A 823 -19.04 47.24 -2.77
C ALA A 823 -20.55 46.99 -2.90
N ASN A 824 -21.21 46.62 -1.79
CA ASN A 824 -22.66 46.53 -1.67
C ASN A 824 -23.29 47.85 -1.18
N PHE A 825 -22.85 49.00 -1.71
CA PHE A 825 -23.47 50.29 -1.41
C PHE A 825 -24.93 50.36 -1.87
N GLN A 826 -25.72 51.25 -1.26
CA GLN A 826 -27.12 51.46 -1.65
C GLN A 826 -27.22 52.47 -2.80
N HIS A 827 -26.64 53.66 -2.60
CA HIS A 827 -26.61 54.75 -3.56
C HIS A 827 -25.52 55.77 -3.20
N TYR A 828 -25.15 56.62 -4.16
CA TYR A 828 -24.33 57.81 -3.91
C TYR A 828 -24.99 59.06 -4.48
N GLY A 829 -24.68 60.22 -3.92
CA GLY A 829 -25.34 61.48 -4.22
C GLY A 829 -24.44 62.70 -4.04
N ARG A 830 -24.99 63.88 -4.34
CA ARG A 830 -24.29 65.15 -4.12
C ARG A 830 -24.14 65.43 -2.62
N PRO A 831 -22.99 65.97 -2.17
CA PRO A 831 -22.84 66.43 -0.80
C PRO A 831 -23.92 67.47 -0.47
N ARG A 832 -24.70 67.22 0.60
CA ARG A 832 -25.72 68.17 1.08
C ARG A 832 -25.12 69.38 1.79
N GLN A 833 -23.88 69.23 2.28
CA GLN A 833 -23.14 70.28 2.96
C GLN A 833 -22.14 70.90 2.00
N LEU A 834 -21.95 72.22 2.09
CA LEU A 834 -20.87 72.91 1.38
C LEU A 834 -19.54 72.20 1.69
N PRO A 835 -18.68 71.93 0.68
CA PRO A 835 -17.40 71.26 0.89
C PRO A 835 -16.46 72.21 1.64
N MET A 836 -16.62 72.22 2.97
CA MET A 836 -16.04 73.23 3.84
C MET A 836 -14.53 73.21 3.79
N HIS A 837 -13.92 72.02 3.64
CA HIS A 837 -12.48 71.87 3.48
C HIS A 837 -11.95 72.57 2.21
N THR A 838 -12.66 72.43 1.09
CA THR A 838 -12.32 73.07 -0.19
C THR A 838 -12.44 74.58 -0.09
N TRP A 839 -13.53 75.09 0.49
CA TRP A 839 -13.71 76.53 0.68
C TRP A 839 -12.70 77.12 1.67
N VAL A 840 -12.34 76.39 2.73
CA VAL A 840 -11.27 76.78 3.65
C VAL A 840 -9.93 76.86 2.93
N SER A 841 -9.60 75.86 2.11
CA SER A 841 -8.38 75.83 1.31
C SER A 841 -8.32 76.97 0.29
N ILE A 842 -9.43 77.29 -0.36
CA ILE A 842 -9.54 78.42 -1.30
C ILE A 842 -9.29 79.74 -0.55
N PHE A 843 -9.90 79.92 0.64
CA PHE A 843 -9.72 81.13 1.43
C PHE A 843 -8.27 81.27 1.90
N GLU A 844 -7.65 80.21 2.39
CA GLU A 844 -6.24 80.23 2.83
C GLU A 844 -5.29 80.54 1.67
N ARG A 845 -5.49 79.91 0.50
CA ARG A 845 -4.65 80.18 -0.71
C ARG A 845 -4.82 81.59 -1.25
N LEU A 846 -5.99 82.21 -1.08
CA LEU A 846 -6.25 83.59 -1.49
C LEU A 846 -5.86 84.62 -0.43
N GLY A 847 -5.39 84.18 0.75
CA GLY A 847 -5.01 85.03 1.88
C GLY A 847 -6.21 85.61 2.65
N LEU A 848 -7.37 84.98 2.57
CA LEU A 848 -8.63 85.38 3.21
C LEU A 848 -8.84 84.63 4.54
N GLN A 849 -9.65 85.20 5.44
CA GLN A 849 -9.94 84.58 6.73
C GLN A 849 -10.87 83.37 6.59
N SER A 850 -10.32 82.15 6.69
CA SER A 850 -11.09 80.90 6.54
C SER A 850 -12.16 80.68 7.62
N ALA A 851 -12.07 81.39 8.76
CA ALA A 851 -13.10 81.40 9.80
C ALA A 851 -14.46 81.95 9.32
N LEU A 852 -14.48 82.84 8.32
CA LEU A 852 -15.71 83.45 7.80
C LEU A 852 -16.58 82.47 7.01
N VAL A 853 -15.96 81.49 6.34
CA VAL A 853 -16.69 80.42 5.63
C VAL A 853 -17.20 79.37 6.64
N LYS A 854 -16.41 79.10 7.69
CA LYS A 854 -16.73 78.11 8.73
C LYS A 854 -17.95 78.50 9.55
N ASP A 855 -18.17 79.80 9.76
CA ASP A 855 -19.34 80.36 10.45
C ASP A 855 -20.50 80.57 9.47
N GLU A 856 -21.56 79.78 9.60
CA GLU A 856 -22.73 79.80 8.71
C GLU A 856 -23.42 81.18 8.64
N THR A 857 -23.37 81.94 9.73
CA THR A 857 -23.97 83.29 9.80
C THR A 857 -23.14 84.37 9.09
N LYS A 858 -21.88 84.07 8.74
CA LYS A 858 -20.92 85.00 8.11
C LYS A 858 -20.59 84.64 6.66
N ARG A 859 -21.22 83.61 6.09
CA ARG A 859 -20.95 83.18 4.71
C ARG A 859 -21.21 84.27 3.67
N ASP A 860 -22.22 85.12 3.86
CA ASP A 860 -22.47 86.28 2.99
C ASP A 860 -21.30 87.28 3.01
N GLN A 861 -20.69 87.48 4.19
CA GLN A 861 -19.49 88.30 4.32
C GLN A 861 -18.30 87.62 3.64
N ALA A 862 -18.14 86.31 3.82
CA ALA A 862 -17.09 85.52 3.17
C ALA A 862 -17.15 85.65 1.65
N VAL A 863 -18.36 85.56 1.06
CA VAL A 863 -18.56 85.73 -0.40
C VAL A 863 -18.18 87.14 -0.85
N ARG A 864 -18.54 88.20 -0.11
CA ARG A 864 -18.16 89.58 -0.46
C ARG A 864 -16.64 89.79 -0.46
N GLU A 865 -15.95 89.26 0.56
CA GLU A 865 -14.49 89.36 0.65
C GLU A 865 -13.79 88.57 -0.46
N LEU A 866 -14.31 87.39 -0.81
CA LEU A 866 -13.84 86.60 -1.94
C LEU A 866 -13.98 87.36 -3.26
N VAL A 867 -15.17 87.90 -3.54
CA VAL A 867 -15.43 88.66 -4.78
C VAL A 867 -14.52 89.88 -4.88
N ALA A 868 -14.32 90.62 -3.78
CA ALA A 868 -13.41 91.77 -3.76
C ALA A 868 -11.96 91.36 -4.05
N ARG A 869 -11.49 90.25 -3.46
CA ARG A 869 -10.14 89.71 -3.69
C ARG A 869 -9.94 89.28 -5.13
N VAL A 870 -10.92 88.59 -5.71
CA VAL A 870 -10.90 88.17 -7.12
C VAL A 870 -10.88 89.37 -8.05
N GLN A 871 -11.73 90.37 -7.83
CA GLN A 871 -11.74 91.61 -8.64
C GLN A 871 -10.41 92.36 -8.59
N HIS A 872 -9.77 92.40 -7.42
CA HIS A 872 -8.45 93.00 -7.26
C HIS A 872 -7.38 92.26 -8.09
N GLU A 873 -7.32 90.92 -7.99
CA GLU A 873 -6.37 90.13 -8.78
C GLU A 873 -6.63 90.23 -10.28
N LEU A 874 -7.90 90.21 -10.70
CA LEU A 874 -8.27 90.34 -12.11
C LEU A 874 -7.82 91.69 -12.68
N SER A 875 -8.02 92.78 -11.93
CA SER A 875 -7.55 94.11 -12.31
C SER A 875 -6.02 94.18 -12.41
N ARG A 876 -5.32 93.50 -11.50
CA ARG A 876 -3.85 93.40 -11.52
C ARG A 876 -3.33 92.61 -12.72
N VAL A 877 -3.96 91.48 -13.03
CA VAL A 877 -3.62 90.65 -14.21
C VAL A 877 -3.89 91.40 -15.50
N VAL A 878 -5.04 92.08 -15.64
CA VAL A 878 -5.33 92.91 -16.84
C VAL A 878 -4.32 94.04 -16.99
N SER A 879 -3.93 94.69 -15.89
CA SER A 879 -2.89 95.73 -15.92
C SER A 879 -1.54 95.17 -16.34
N LEU A 880 -1.13 94.02 -15.80
CA LEU A 880 0.10 93.33 -16.17
C LEU A 880 0.08 92.84 -17.62
N GLN A 881 -1.02 92.27 -18.11
CA GLN A 881 -1.22 91.93 -19.52
C GLN A 881 -1.11 93.17 -20.41
N GLY A 882 -1.67 94.30 -19.98
CA GLY A 882 -1.56 95.57 -20.69
C GLY A 882 -0.14 96.16 -20.71
N ILE A 883 0.67 95.88 -19.69
CA ILE A 883 2.10 96.24 -19.63
C ILE A 883 2.93 95.28 -20.50
N MET A 884 2.71 93.97 -20.37
CA MET A 884 3.40 92.95 -21.15
C MET A 884 3.09 93.05 -22.65
N GLY A 885 1.84 93.32 -23.01
CA GLY A 885 1.42 93.47 -24.41
C GLY A 885 1.95 94.74 -25.09
N ARG A 886 2.31 95.78 -24.31
CA ARG A 886 3.01 96.97 -24.81
C ARG A 886 4.53 96.81 -24.85
N GLY A 887 5.06 95.74 -24.26
CA GLY A 887 6.48 95.59 -23.97
C GLY A 887 6.94 96.51 -22.84
N LEU A 888 8.01 96.13 -22.14
CA LEU A 888 8.70 97.07 -21.24
C LEU A 888 9.32 98.17 -22.09
N GLN A 889 8.87 99.40 -21.89
CA GLN A 889 9.37 100.57 -22.61
C GLN A 889 10.17 101.48 -21.67
N LEU A 890 11.33 101.93 -22.12
CA LEU A 890 12.11 102.97 -21.48
C LEU A 890 12.21 104.12 -22.47
N TRP A 891 11.79 105.34 -22.07
CA TRP A 891 11.75 106.52 -22.96
C TRP A 891 11.01 106.30 -24.30
N ASN A 892 9.90 105.56 -24.28
CA ASN A 892 9.08 105.17 -25.43
C ASN A 892 9.75 104.24 -26.45
N GLU A 893 10.89 103.64 -26.12
CA GLU A 893 11.50 102.57 -26.92
C GLU A 893 11.37 101.22 -26.23
N PRO A 894 11.08 100.14 -26.99
CA PRO A 894 10.98 98.79 -26.44
C PRO A 894 12.35 98.29 -25.99
N VAL A 895 12.46 97.88 -24.72
CA VAL A 895 13.70 97.37 -24.10
C VAL A 895 14.15 96.03 -24.71
N PHE A 896 13.22 95.28 -25.32
CA PHE A 896 13.50 94.04 -26.05
C PHE A 896 13.04 94.22 -27.51
N THR A 897 13.95 94.02 -28.47
CA THR A 897 13.67 94.09 -29.92
C THR A 897 14.14 92.81 -30.60
N ASP A 898 13.30 92.28 -31.50
CA ASP A 898 13.59 91.08 -32.30
C ASP A 898 14.13 91.43 -33.71
N ASN A 899 14.27 92.73 -34.02
CA ASN A 899 14.74 93.21 -35.31
C ASN A 899 16.25 93.47 -35.29
N PHE A 900 17.06 92.43 -35.54
CA PHE A 900 18.47 92.59 -35.86
C PHE A 900 18.68 92.52 -37.38
N GLN A 901 19.29 93.55 -37.98
CA GLN A 901 19.72 93.49 -39.38
C GLN A 901 21.14 92.91 -39.45
N MET A 902 21.30 91.75 -40.08
CA MET A 902 22.61 91.16 -40.36
C MET A 902 23.18 91.70 -41.67
N ARG A 903 24.37 92.30 -41.63
CA ARG A 903 25.11 92.71 -42.83
C ARG A 903 25.97 91.54 -43.34
N ALA A 904 25.74 91.14 -44.58
CA ALA A 904 26.53 90.12 -45.27
C ALA A 904 27.23 90.73 -46.51
N GLU A 905 28.55 90.58 -46.60
CA GLU A 905 29.34 90.92 -47.79
C GLU A 905 30.07 89.67 -48.28
N GLY A 906 30.00 89.39 -49.59
CA GLY A 906 30.74 88.29 -50.22
C GLY A 906 30.37 86.87 -49.74
N GLY A 907 29.19 86.68 -49.14
CA GLY A 907 28.72 85.37 -48.68
C GLY A 907 29.17 84.96 -47.27
N ALA A 908 29.76 85.87 -46.48
CA ALA A 908 30.00 85.66 -45.06
C ALA A 908 29.36 86.77 -44.22
N VAL A 909 28.79 86.41 -43.06
CA VAL A 909 28.24 87.38 -42.09
C VAL A 909 29.41 88.03 -41.36
N VAL A 910 29.59 89.35 -41.52
CA VAL A 910 30.76 90.08 -40.97
C VAL A 910 30.42 90.93 -39.75
N GLY A 911 29.14 90.95 -39.31
CA GLY A 911 28.75 91.59 -38.05
C GLY A 911 27.24 91.71 -37.84
N ILE A 912 26.81 91.69 -36.57
CA ILE A 912 25.46 92.04 -36.11
C ILE A 912 25.54 93.48 -35.62
N VAL A 913 24.88 94.40 -36.32
CA VAL A 913 24.75 95.80 -35.87
C VAL A 913 23.33 95.95 -35.36
N SER A 914 23.17 96.14 -34.05
CA SER A 914 21.97 96.78 -33.51
C SER A 914 22.06 98.26 -33.86
N ASP A 915 20.99 98.86 -34.38
CA ASP A 915 20.89 100.32 -34.56
C ASP A 915 21.21 101.00 -33.21
N GLY A 916 22.45 101.46 -33.11
CA GLY A 916 23.06 101.88 -31.85
C GLY A 916 24.54 102.22 -32.01
N GLU A 917 24.98 102.60 -33.21
CA GLU A 917 26.24 103.34 -33.38
C GLU A 917 26.02 104.52 -34.34
N LEU A 918 25.63 105.65 -33.76
CA LEU A 918 26.14 106.97 -34.13
C LEU A 918 25.82 107.97 -33.01
N LEU A 919 26.85 108.14 -32.17
CA LEU A 919 27.29 109.38 -31.54
C LEU A 919 26.45 110.02 -30.40
N LEU A 920 27.11 110.02 -29.24
CA LEU A 920 27.10 111.00 -28.13
C LEU A 920 25.85 111.09 -27.23
#